data_AF-A0AAD1RPD6-F1
#
_entry.id   AF-A0AAD1RPD6-F1
#
_cell.length_a   1.000
_cell.length_b   1.000
_cell.length_c   1.000
_cell.angle_alpha   90.00
_cell.angle_beta   90.00
_cell.angle_gamma   90.00
#
_symmetry.space_group_name_H-M   'P 1'
#
loop_
_entity.id
_entity.type
_entity.pdbx_description
1 polymer ?
#
loop_
_entity_poly.entity_id
_entity_poly.type
_entity_poly.pdbx_seq_one_letter_code
_entity_poly.pdbx_strand_id
1 'polypeptide(L)'
;MSAQERHEAVSLTITGKVHLLITSLWELVTHYKQYPPNTSKVYSYFECRERKTEDTKVRKVKYEETVFYGLQYILKKYLKGKVVTKEKIQEAKEVYRAHFQDDVFNEKGWNYILEKYDGHLPIEVKAVPEGSVIPRGNVLFTVENTDPECFWLTNWIETILVQTWYPITVATNSREQKKILAKYLLETSGSLTGLEYKLHDFGYRGVSSQETAGIGASAHLVNFKGTDTVAGIGLIKRYYGTKDPVPGFSIPAAEHSTITAWGKDHEKDAFEHIITQFSSVPVSIVSDSYDIYNACEKIWGEDLRSLIESRSPSAPLIVRPDSGDPLDTVLKVLDILGRKFPLQENSKGYNVLPPYIRVIQGDGVDINTLQEIVEGMKNHKWSIENIAFGSGGALLQKLTRDLLNCSFKCSYVVTNGLGVNVFKDPVADPNKRSKKGRLSLHRTSSNTYVTLEEGKGDLEEYGPDLLRTVFKNGEIITCYSFDDVRCNAGTKDLRKQPDIGRYKILDEMTKVNTVFDGEAQDPITGMIYEYNSKSGARRWKDTQQPIETRQAGEPMGPAAEKDMQGKPRGTPNKREKTPNNTAKEGQEASTSKPATPNRLKTPNQTSTTMENGKESTVRRAPSPLSPKRSPKVAPKTPLTST
;
A
#
# COMPACT_ATOMS: atom_id res chain seq x y z
N MET A 1 -32.73 27.77 30.83
CA MET A 1 -31.98 26.68 30.18
C MET A 1 -31.29 25.85 31.24
N SER A 2 -31.63 24.56 31.30
CA SER A 2 -31.21 23.64 32.36
C SER A 2 -29.76 23.17 32.17
N ALA A 3 -29.10 22.71 33.23
CA ALA A 3 -27.72 22.20 33.18
C ALA A 3 -27.52 21.01 32.21
N GLN A 4 -28.62 20.39 31.76
CA GLN A 4 -28.63 19.30 30.78
C GLN A 4 -28.46 19.82 29.35
N GLU A 5 -28.87 21.06 29.05
CA GLU A 5 -28.65 21.72 27.75
C GLU A 5 -27.20 22.24 27.59
N ARG A 6 -26.42 22.33 28.68
CA ARG A 6 -24.99 22.69 28.61
C ARG A 6 -24.09 21.50 28.32
N HIS A 7 -24.56 20.26 28.55
CA HIS A 7 -23.76 19.06 28.30
C HIS A 7 -23.84 18.55 26.86
N GLU A 8 -24.85 18.96 26.09
CA GLU A 8 -24.92 18.69 24.64
C GLU A 8 -24.10 19.70 23.81
N ALA A 9 -23.61 20.79 24.41
CA ALA A 9 -22.78 21.79 23.74
C ALA A 9 -21.28 21.45 23.69
N VAL A 10 -20.84 20.30 24.22
CA VAL A 10 -19.43 19.86 24.21
C VAL A 10 -19.24 18.52 23.48
N SER A 11 -20.28 18.02 22.80
CA SER A 11 -20.05 17.05 21.74
C SER A 11 -19.53 17.80 20.53
N LEU A 12 -18.20 17.80 20.36
CA LEU A 12 -17.46 18.14 19.14
C LEU A 12 -17.97 17.24 18.01
N THR A 13 -19.17 17.53 17.55
CA THR A 13 -19.75 16.94 16.37
C THR A 13 -19.03 17.66 15.25
N ILE A 14 -17.84 17.15 14.91
CA ILE A 14 -17.11 17.51 13.70
C ILE A 14 -18.04 17.12 12.55
N THR A 15 -18.97 18.02 12.23
CA THR A 15 -19.85 17.88 11.08
C THR A 15 -18.92 17.75 9.87
N GLY A 16 -19.06 16.65 9.13
CA GLY A 16 -18.09 16.19 8.12
C GLY A 16 -17.95 17.06 6.87
N LYS A 17 -17.74 18.37 7.03
CA LYS A 17 -17.39 19.38 6.03
C LYS A 17 -16.10 20.06 6.48
N VAL A 18 -15.33 20.69 5.57
CA VAL A 18 -14.12 21.45 5.95
C VAL A 18 -14.42 22.35 7.13
N HIS A 19 -13.75 22.09 8.24
CA HIS A 19 -13.62 23.03 9.32
C HIS A 19 -12.39 23.86 9.01
N LEU A 20 -12.46 25.16 9.28
CA LEU A 20 -11.29 26.03 9.36
C LEU A 20 -10.23 25.54 10.38
N LEU A 21 -10.55 24.50 11.15
CA LEU A 21 -9.70 23.77 12.10
C LEU A 21 -9.07 22.47 11.55
N ILE A 22 -9.40 22.01 10.33
CA ILE A 22 -8.89 20.71 9.77
C ILE A 22 -7.42 20.80 9.27
N THR A 23 -6.79 21.97 9.36
CA THR A 23 -5.36 22.13 9.05
C THR A 23 -4.51 21.64 10.21
N SER A 24 -4.17 20.35 10.23
CA SER A 24 -3.26 19.75 11.22
C SER A 24 -1.77 20.17 11.07
N LEU A 25 -1.50 21.37 10.54
CA LEU A 25 -0.24 22.08 10.73
C LEU A 25 -0.57 23.51 11.16
N TRP A 26 -0.29 23.80 12.43
CA TRP A 26 -0.35 25.13 13.04
C TRP A 26 0.35 26.24 12.22
N GLU A 27 1.38 25.89 11.45
CA GLU A 27 2.22 26.79 10.68
C GLU A 27 1.41 27.46 9.55
N LEU A 28 0.51 26.69 8.92
CA LEU A 28 -0.31 27.15 7.79
C LEU A 28 -1.20 28.35 8.15
N VAL A 29 -1.59 28.49 9.42
CA VAL A 29 -2.42 29.62 9.91
C VAL A 29 -1.70 30.96 9.71
N THR A 30 -0.38 30.97 9.83
CA THR A 30 0.44 32.18 9.79
C THR A 30 1.07 32.46 8.43
N HIS A 31 1.02 31.49 7.50
CA HIS A 31 1.74 31.55 6.21
C HIS A 31 1.32 32.71 5.32
N TYR A 32 0.07 33.19 5.43
CA TYR A 32 -0.38 34.36 4.67
C TYR A 32 0.47 35.62 4.94
N LYS A 33 1.11 35.73 6.12
CA LYS A 33 2.06 36.80 6.46
C LYS A 33 3.50 36.54 6.02
N GLN A 34 3.82 35.32 5.56
CA GLN A 34 5.18 34.88 5.26
C GLN A 34 5.49 34.84 3.77
N TYR A 35 4.47 34.66 2.92
CA TYR A 35 4.65 34.78 1.48
C TYR A 35 5.21 36.16 1.12
N PRO A 36 6.00 36.27 0.04
CA PRO A 36 6.48 37.57 -0.43
C PRO A 36 5.34 38.57 -0.60
N PRO A 37 5.55 39.86 -0.24
CA PRO A 37 4.59 40.90 -0.56
C PRO A 37 4.25 40.92 -2.05
N ASN A 38 3.00 41.24 -2.40
CA ASN A 38 2.48 41.25 -3.77
C ASN A 38 2.50 39.88 -4.48
N THR A 39 2.47 38.77 -3.74
CA THR A 39 2.17 37.45 -4.31
C THR A 39 0.69 37.36 -4.69
N SER A 40 0.40 37.07 -5.96
CA SER A 40 -0.96 36.91 -6.49
C SER A 40 -1.30 35.48 -6.90
N LYS A 41 -0.30 34.60 -7.02
CA LYS A 41 -0.52 33.18 -7.30
C LYS A 41 0.46 32.31 -6.55
N VAL A 42 -0.05 31.23 -5.99
CA VAL A 42 0.71 30.10 -5.48
C VAL A 42 0.18 28.85 -6.17
N TYR A 43 1.08 28.14 -6.83
CA TYR A 43 0.83 26.89 -7.50
C TYR A 43 1.68 25.79 -6.85
N SER A 44 1.01 24.70 -6.52
CA SER A 44 1.58 23.57 -5.81
C SER A 44 1.17 22.25 -6.46
N TYR A 45 1.92 21.21 -6.21
CA TYR A 45 1.72 19.89 -6.81
C TYR A 45 1.93 18.77 -5.80
N PHE A 46 1.35 17.61 -6.10
CA PHE A 46 1.53 16.38 -5.35
C PHE A 46 2.19 15.31 -6.22
N GLU A 47 3.13 14.57 -5.62
CA GLU A 47 3.78 13.41 -6.24
C GLU A 47 4.06 12.32 -5.20
N CYS A 48 4.21 11.08 -5.66
CA CYS A 48 4.92 10.02 -4.95
C CYS A 48 6.38 10.07 -5.41
N ARG A 49 7.26 10.77 -4.69
CA ARG A 49 8.64 11.08 -5.14
C ARG A 49 9.42 9.83 -5.52
N GLU A 50 10.36 9.92 -6.43
CA GLU A 50 11.33 8.83 -6.65
C GLU A 50 12.37 8.80 -5.52
N ARG A 51 12.93 7.63 -5.21
CA ARG A 51 14.05 7.50 -4.27
C ARG A 51 15.24 6.90 -5.01
N LYS A 52 16.31 7.68 -5.18
CA LYS A 52 17.49 7.35 -6.01
C LYS A 52 18.59 6.61 -5.25
N THR A 53 18.60 6.68 -3.92
CA THR A 53 19.61 6.01 -3.08
C THR A 53 19.16 4.62 -2.66
N GLU A 54 20.01 3.62 -2.89
CA GLU A 54 19.83 2.22 -2.48
C GLU A 54 19.47 2.11 -0.99
N ASP A 55 18.37 1.42 -0.69
CA ASP A 55 18.11 0.98 0.67
C ASP A 55 19.15 -0.11 1.01
N THR A 56 19.95 0.11 2.05
CA THR A 56 20.72 -0.93 2.75
C THR A 56 19.83 -2.06 3.32
N LYS A 57 18.51 -1.92 3.23
CA LYS A 57 17.51 -2.96 3.48
C LYS A 57 16.95 -3.44 2.14
N VAL A 58 17.38 -4.62 1.69
CA VAL A 58 16.81 -5.30 0.52
C VAL A 58 15.31 -5.52 0.76
N ARG A 59 14.46 -4.63 0.22
CA ARG A 59 13.02 -4.88 0.16
C ARG A 59 12.77 -5.89 -0.95
N LYS A 60 12.13 -7.01 -0.62
CA LYS A 60 11.77 -8.06 -1.60
C LYS A 60 10.83 -7.53 -2.69
N VAL A 61 9.99 -6.53 -2.35
CA VAL A 61 9.06 -5.89 -3.29
C VAL A 61 9.35 -4.39 -3.40
N LYS A 62 9.47 -3.90 -4.63
CA LYS A 62 9.68 -2.47 -4.96
C LYS A 62 8.37 -1.86 -5.44
N TYR A 63 8.07 -0.64 -4.99
CA TYR A 63 6.93 0.15 -5.46
C TYR A 63 7.43 1.14 -6.52
N GLU A 64 7.46 0.73 -7.78
CA GLU A 64 7.93 1.57 -8.90
C GLU A 64 6.82 2.47 -9.44
N GLU A 65 5.58 1.99 -9.36
CA GLU A 65 4.37 2.67 -9.82
C GLU A 65 3.33 2.76 -8.69
N THR A 66 2.43 3.73 -8.80
CA THR A 66 1.39 4.01 -7.79
C THR A 66 0.02 4.11 -8.44
N VAL A 67 -1.00 3.62 -7.73
CA VAL A 67 -2.39 3.75 -8.14
C VAL A 67 -2.94 5.05 -7.56
N PHE A 68 -3.29 6.02 -8.41
CA PHE A 68 -3.88 7.26 -7.96
C PHE A 68 -5.36 7.06 -7.60
N TYR A 69 -5.72 7.20 -6.32
CA TYR A 69 -7.09 6.98 -5.85
C TYR A 69 -7.36 7.77 -4.56
N GLY A 70 -8.60 8.27 -4.40
CA GLY A 70 -9.10 8.85 -3.15
C GLY A 70 -9.22 10.38 -3.13
N LEU A 71 -8.76 11.10 -4.15
CA LEU A 71 -8.87 12.56 -4.19
C LEU A 71 -10.34 13.00 -4.26
N GLN A 72 -11.16 12.35 -5.09
CA GLN A 72 -12.59 12.62 -5.26
C GLN A 72 -13.36 12.51 -3.94
N TYR A 73 -13.00 11.55 -3.07
CA TYR A 73 -13.55 11.47 -1.73
C TYR A 73 -13.29 12.76 -0.94
N ILE A 74 -12.04 13.23 -0.91
CA ILE A 74 -11.65 14.45 -0.20
C ILE A 74 -12.36 15.67 -0.79
N LEU A 75 -12.34 15.82 -2.13
CA LEU A 75 -12.99 16.94 -2.80
C LEU A 75 -14.50 16.99 -2.48
N LYS A 76 -15.20 15.84 -2.56
CA LYS A 76 -16.65 15.77 -2.33
C LYS A 76 -17.05 15.89 -0.87
N LYS A 77 -16.26 15.37 0.07
CA LYS A 77 -16.60 15.42 1.50
C LYS A 77 -16.21 16.75 2.12
N TYR A 78 -15.02 17.23 1.78
CA TYR A 78 -14.38 18.32 2.50
C TYR A 78 -14.46 19.63 1.73
N LEU A 79 -14.09 19.68 0.45
CA LEU A 79 -13.83 20.95 -0.24
C LEU A 79 -15.02 21.55 -1.00
N LYS A 80 -15.98 20.73 -1.45
CA LYS A 80 -17.07 21.22 -2.32
C LYS A 80 -18.13 22.04 -1.56
N GLY A 81 -18.74 22.97 -2.29
CA GLY A 81 -19.85 23.78 -1.83
C GLY A 81 -19.46 24.89 -0.85
N LYS A 82 -20.45 25.36 -0.10
CA LYS A 82 -20.27 26.34 0.99
C LYS A 82 -19.60 25.68 2.19
N VAL A 83 -18.28 25.85 2.28
CA VAL A 83 -17.45 25.30 3.36
C VAL A 83 -17.10 26.34 4.42
N VAL A 84 -17.12 27.63 4.06
CA VAL A 84 -16.92 28.76 4.98
C VAL A 84 -18.27 29.33 5.42
N THR A 85 -18.43 29.58 6.72
CA THR A 85 -19.59 30.27 7.31
C THR A 85 -19.12 31.21 8.42
N LYS A 86 -19.96 32.17 8.83
CA LYS A 86 -19.62 33.13 9.89
C LYS A 86 -19.28 32.42 11.19
N GLU A 87 -20.05 31.39 11.53
CA GLU A 87 -19.88 30.60 12.76
C GLU A 87 -18.53 29.89 12.76
N LYS A 88 -18.14 29.28 11.64
CA LYS A 88 -16.84 28.62 11.52
C LYS A 88 -15.68 29.60 11.62
N ILE A 89 -15.81 30.80 11.04
CA ILE A 89 -14.77 31.84 11.11
C ILE A 89 -14.59 32.27 12.56
N GLN A 90 -15.69 32.51 13.27
CA GLN A 90 -15.67 32.92 14.67
C GLN A 90 -15.07 31.83 15.56
N GLU A 91 -15.50 30.58 15.40
CA GLU A 91 -14.94 29.44 16.14
C GLU A 91 -13.44 29.28 15.87
N ALA A 92 -13.01 29.36 14.61
CA ALA A 92 -11.60 29.28 14.27
C ALA A 92 -10.78 30.41 14.89
N LYS A 93 -11.31 31.65 14.87
CA LYS A 93 -10.67 32.80 15.52
C LYS A 93 -10.49 32.58 17.02
N GLU A 94 -11.52 32.09 17.71
CA GLU A 94 -11.46 31.82 19.15
C GLU A 94 -10.44 30.72 19.48
N VAL A 95 -10.48 29.60 18.75
CA VAL A 95 -9.55 28.48 18.94
C VAL A 95 -8.12 28.92 18.66
N TYR A 96 -7.86 29.59 17.54
CA TYR A 96 -6.50 30.01 17.20
C TYR A 96 -5.98 31.10 18.12
N ARG A 97 -6.82 32.03 18.58
CA ARG A 97 -6.43 33.02 19.59
C ARG A 97 -5.97 32.35 20.87
N ALA A 98 -6.73 31.36 21.36
CA ALA A 98 -6.36 30.60 22.54
C ALA A 98 -5.11 29.73 22.31
N HIS A 99 -4.97 29.14 21.12
CA HIS A 99 -3.84 28.27 20.79
C HIS A 99 -2.51 29.04 20.66
N PHE A 100 -2.51 30.16 19.94
CA PHE A 100 -1.31 30.97 19.71
C PHE A 100 -1.04 32.00 20.79
N GLN A 101 -2.02 32.27 21.66
CA GLN A 101 -1.99 33.41 22.58
C GLN A 101 -1.80 34.75 21.83
N ASP A 102 -2.24 34.81 20.58
CA ASP A 102 -2.11 35.97 19.68
C ASP A 102 -3.19 35.95 18.58
N ASP A 103 -3.50 37.13 18.02
CA ASP A 103 -4.51 37.32 16.98
C ASP A 103 -3.93 37.13 15.56
N VAL A 104 -3.31 35.97 15.32
CA VAL A 104 -2.63 35.65 14.05
C VAL A 104 -3.54 35.14 12.94
N PHE A 105 -4.79 34.77 13.24
CA PHE A 105 -5.71 34.16 12.27
C PHE A 105 -6.10 35.14 11.16
N ASN A 106 -6.08 34.67 9.89
CA ASN A 106 -6.47 35.48 8.72
C ASN A 106 -8.00 35.62 8.57
N GLU A 107 -8.64 36.23 9.57
CA GLU A 107 -10.09 36.46 9.58
C GLU A 107 -10.56 37.26 8.36
N LYS A 108 -9.77 38.26 7.92
CA LYS A 108 -10.09 39.08 6.74
C LYS A 108 -10.14 38.24 5.46
N GLY A 109 -9.13 37.41 5.22
CA GLY A 109 -9.08 36.53 4.05
C GLY A 109 -10.23 35.51 4.04
N TRP A 110 -10.61 34.98 5.20
CA TRP A 110 -11.74 34.06 5.29
C TRP A 110 -13.10 34.74 5.10
N ASN A 111 -13.30 35.94 5.64
CA ASN A 111 -14.50 36.73 5.37
C ASN A 111 -14.61 37.12 3.89
N TYR A 112 -13.49 37.45 3.23
CA TYR A 112 -13.47 37.71 1.79
C TYR A 112 -14.02 36.52 0.98
N ILE A 113 -13.58 35.30 1.29
CA ILE A 113 -14.10 34.07 0.62
C ILE A 113 -15.59 33.90 0.91
N LEU A 114 -16.02 34.15 2.15
CA LEU A 114 -17.43 34.07 2.52
C LEU A 114 -18.30 35.07 1.74
N GLU A 115 -17.87 36.33 1.65
CA GLU A 115 -18.63 37.40 1.03
C GLU A 115 -18.60 37.36 -0.50
N LYS A 116 -17.43 37.11 -1.10
CA LYS A 116 -17.25 37.14 -2.56
C LYS A 116 -17.70 35.85 -3.25
N TYR A 117 -17.51 34.70 -2.60
CA TYR A 117 -17.74 33.37 -3.19
C TYR A 117 -18.83 32.57 -2.47
N ASP A 118 -19.64 33.20 -1.62
CA ASP A 118 -20.61 32.50 -0.74
C ASP A 118 -19.97 31.32 0.02
N GLY A 119 -18.71 31.49 0.44
CA GLY A 119 -17.96 30.48 1.17
C GLY A 119 -17.49 29.27 0.34
N HIS A 120 -17.51 29.36 -1.00
CA HIS A 120 -16.89 28.39 -1.91
C HIS A 120 -15.41 28.72 -2.09
N LEU A 121 -14.55 27.70 -2.13
CA LEU A 121 -13.09 27.90 -2.20
C LEU A 121 -12.64 28.29 -3.62
N PRO A 122 -12.04 29.47 -3.84
CA PRO A 122 -11.51 29.90 -5.14
C PRO A 122 -10.16 29.24 -5.46
N ILE A 123 -10.21 27.93 -5.68
CA ILE A 123 -9.07 27.08 -6.04
C ILE A 123 -9.42 26.27 -7.29
N GLU A 124 -8.40 25.94 -8.08
CA GLU A 124 -8.47 24.97 -9.15
C GLU A 124 -7.58 23.77 -8.80
N VAL A 125 -8.11 22.56 -8.97
CA VAL A 125 -7.35 21.32 -8.83
C VAL A 125 -7.40 20.57 -10.16
N LYS A 126 -6.22 20.27 -10.71
CA LYS A 126 -6.09 19.35 -11.85
C LYS A 126 -5.47 18.05 -11.39
N ALA A 127 -5.99 16.92 -11.84
CA ALA A 127 -5.50 15.61 -11.42
C ALA A 127 -5.50 14.61 -12.59
N VAL A 128 -4.60 13.63 -12.51
CA VAL A 128 -4.66 12.44 -13.35
C VAL A 128 -5.96 11.66 -13.02
N PRO A 129 -6.59 10.96 -13.98
CA PRO A 129 -7.78 10.17 -13.70
C PRO A 129 -7.58 9.18 -12.55
N GLU A 130 -8.58 9.03 -11.67
CA GLU A 130 -8.49 8.02 -10.61
C GLU A 130 -8.45 6.59 -11.19
N GLY A 131 -7.68 5.74 -10.53
CA GLY A 131 -7.29 4.41 -10.98
C GLY A 131 -6.08 4.41 -11.93
N SER A 132 -5.61 5.56 -12.43
CA SER A 132 -4.39 5.58 -13.23
C SER A 132 -3.18 5.06 -12.45
N VAL A 133 -2.40 4.21 -13.12
CA VAL A 133 -1.16 3.65 -12.59
C VAL A 133 0.01 4.46 -13.12
N ILE A 134 0.65 5.23 -12.24
CA ILE A 134 1.65 6.24 -12.61
C ILE A 134 2.99 5.92 -11.93
N PRO A 135 4.11 5.88 -12.68
CA PRO A 135 5.45 5.73 -12.12
C PRO A 135 5.77 6.84 -11.11
N ARG A 136 6.55 6.50 -10.08
CA ARG A 136 7.00 7.46 -9.08
C ARG A 136 7.79 8.62 -9.70
N GLY A 137 7.81 9.77 -9.02
CA GLY A 137 8.46 10.99 -9.49
C GLY A 137 7.65 11.78 -10.53
N ASN A 138 6.39 11.41 -10.75
CA ASN A 138 5.47 12.14 -11.63
C ASN A 138 4.41 12.92 -10.83
N VAL A 139 3.96 14.03 -11.41
CA VAL A 139 2.85 14.82 -10.87
C VAL A 139 1.54 14.03 -10.96
N LEU A 140 0.81 13.96 -9.85
CA LEU A 140 -0.49 13.29 -9.78
C LEU A 140 -1.64 14.30 -9.76
N PHE A 141 -1.47 15.39 -9.02
CA PHE A 141 -2.39 16.53 -9.06
C PHE A 141 -1.67 17.83 -8.74
N THR A 142 -2.30 18.93 -9.15
CA THR A 142 -1.83 20.30 -8.98
C THR A 142 -2.96 21.14 -8.40
N VAL A 143 -2.59 22.19 -7.66
CA VAL A 143 -3.50 23.08 -6.95
C VAL A 143 -3.02 24.51 -7.15
N GLU A 144 -3.94 25.40 -7.51
CA GLU A 144 -3.67 26.83 -7.58
C GLU A 144 -4.87 27.66 -7.14
N ASN A 145 -4.61 28.85 -6.60
CA ASN A 145 -5.66 29.84 -6.34
C ASN A 145 -6.13 30.47 -7.65
N THR A 146 -7.44 30.67 -7.75
CA THR A 146 -8.10 31.31 -8.91
C THR A 146 -8.38 32.79 -8.68
N ASP A 147 -8.27 33.26 -7.43
CA ASP A 147 -8.36 34.67 -7.05
C ASP A 147 -7.04 35.15 -6.41
N PRO A 148 -6.47 36.31 -6.82
CA PRO A 148 -5.24 36.86 -6.26
C PRO A 148 -5.21 37.04 -4.74
N GLU A 149 -6.34 37.42 -4.12
CA GLU A 149 -6.44 37.62 -2.66
C GLU A 149 -6.38 36.30 -1.86
N CYS A 150 -6.49 35.17 -2.57
CA CYS A 150 -6.52 33.83 -1.99
C CYS A 150 -5.21 33.06 -2.22
N PHE A 151 -4.09 33.73 -2.49
CA PHE A 151 -2.77 33.08 -2.69
C PHE A 151 -2.38 32.13 -1.55
N TRP A 152 -2.72 32.47 -0.31
CA TRP A 152 -2.42 31.68 0.89
C TRP A 152 -3.25 30.38 0.98
N LEU A 153 -4.36 30.29 0.26
CA LEU A 153 -5.31 29.18 0.32
C LEU A 153 -4.76 27.89 -0.32
N THR A 154 -3.90 28.01 -1.35
CA THR A 154 -3.32 26.86 -2.08
C THR A 154 -2.65 25.86 -1.14
N ASN A 155 -1.81 26.35 -0.22
CA ASN A 155 -1.14 25.49 0.75
C ASN A 155 -1.91 25.34 2.07
N TRP A 156 -2.94 26.16 2.33
CA TRP A 156 -3.83 25.93 3.46
C TRP A 156 -4.46 24.54 3.41
N ILE A 157 -4.90 24.12 2.22
CA ILE A 157 -5.52 22.80 2.01
C ILE A 157 -4.50 21.67 1.80
N GLU A 158 -3.19 21.93 1.92
CA GLU A 158 -2.14 20.92 1.76
C GLU A 158 -2.40 19.73 2.68
N THR A 159 -2.64 19.98 3.97
CA THR A 159 -2.78 18.92 4.96
C THR A 159 -3.89 17.93 4.63
N ILE A 160 -5.07 18.43 4.27
CA ILE A 160 -6.22 17.57 3.95
C ILE A 160 -6.03 16.85 2.61
N LEU A 161 -5.40 17.51 1.62
CA LEU A 161 -5.09 16.87 0.34
C LEU A 161 -3.98 15.84 0.44
N VAL A 162 -2.98 16.05 1.30
CA VAL A 162 -1.87 15.10 1.50
C VAL A 162 -2.39 13.79 2.09
N GLN A 163 -3.48 13.79 2.86
CA GLN A 163 -4.12 12.56 3.35
C GLN A 163 -4.52 11.57 2.22
N THR A 164 -4.58 12.02 0.96
CA THR A 164 -4.68 11.15 -0.22
C THR A 164 -3.55 10.11 -0.30
N TRP A 165 -2.43 10.31 0.41
CA TRP A 165 -1.37 9.30 0.55
C TRP A 165 -1.92 7.95 1.02
N TYR A 166 -2.90 7.95 1.93
CA TYR A 166 -3.43 6.73 2.53
C TYR A 166 -4.15 5.84 1.49
N PRO A 167 -5.20 6.30 0.79
CA PRO A 167 -5.85 5.51 -0.26
C PRO A 167 -4.91 5.15 -1.41
N ILE A 168 -3.99 6.04 -1.82
CA ILE A 168 -2.96 5.72 -2.83
C ILE A 168 -2.10 4.54 -2.37
N THR A 169 -1.64 4.58 -1.12
CA THR A 169 -0.73 3.56 -0.58
C THR A 169 -1.44 2.21 -0.41
N VAL A 170 -2.67 2.20 0.11
CA VAL A 170 -3.46 0.97 0.26
C VAL A 170 -3.76 0.36 -1.12
N ALA A 171 -4.24 1.16 -2.08
CA ALA A 171 -4.55 0.68 -3.43
C ALA A 171 -3.30 0.15 -4.13
N THR A 172 -2.16 0.84 -3.98
CA THR A 172 -0.88 0.41 -4.56
C THR A 172 -0.38 -0.88 -3.91
N ASN A 173 -0.34 -0.95 -2.58
CA ASN A 173 0.10 -2.13 -1.84
C ASN A 173 -0.78 -3.36 -2.13
N SER A 174 -2.09 -3.15 -2.20
CA SER A 174 -3.03 -4.20 -2.59
C SER A 174 -2.79 -4.65 -4.04
N ARG A 175 -2.50 -3.72 -4.96
CA ARG A 175 -2.20 -4.06 -6.37
C ARG A 175 -0.90 -4.85 -6.52
N GLU A 176 0.14 -4.52 -5.77
CA GLU A 176 1.39 -5.30 -5.79
C GLU A 176 1.20 -6.72 -5.26
N GLN A 177 0.39 -6.89 -4.20
CA GLN A 177 -0.02 -8.23 -3.75
C GLN A 177 -0.82 -8.99 -4.83
N LYS A 178 -1.67 -8.29 -5.58
CA LYS A 178 -2.39 -8.87 -6.72
C LYS A 178 -1.45 -9.36 -7.83
N LYS A 179 -0.37 -8.63 -8.12
CA LYS A 179 0.65 -9.07 -9.09
C LYS A 179 1.34 -10.34 -8.65
N ILE A 180 1.72 -10.43 -7.38
CA ILE A 180 2.31 -11.64 -6.79
C ILE A 180 1.33 -12.82 -6.97
N LEU A 181 0.11 -12.67 -6.47
CA LEU A 181 -0.92 -13.71 -6.59
C LEU A 181 -1.17 -14.13 -8.03
N ALA A 182 -1.26 -13.18 -8.96
CA ALA A 182 -1.48 -13.48 -10.36
C ALA A 182 -0.33 -14.26 -11.00
N LYS A 183 0.92 -13.87 -10.70
CA LYS A 183 2.11 -14.58 -11.18
C LYS A 183 2.08 -16.05 -10.73
N TYR A 184 1.94 -16.30 -9.43
CA TYR A 184 1.98 -17.66 -8.90
C TYR A 184 0.73 -18.46 -9.28
N LEU A 185 -0.44 -17.84 -9.36
CA LEU A 185 -1.64 -18.52 -9.84
C LEU A 185 -1.51 -18.92 -11.30
N LEU A 186 -0.96 -18.06 -12.17
CA LEU A 186 -0.74 -18.39 -13.58
C LEU A 186 0.33 -19.48 -13.75
N GLU A 187 1.42 -19.42 -12.99
CA GLU A 187 2.48 -20.44 -13.02
C GLU A 187 1.99 -21.81 -12.54
N THR A 188 1.14 -21.85 -11.52
CA THR A 188 0.70 -23.10 -10.88
C THR A 188 -0.62 -23.65 -11.41
N SER A 189 -1.46 -22.86 -12.08
CA SER A 189 -2.75 -23.30 -12.63
C SER A 189 -2.93 -23.07 -14.13
N GLY A 190 -2.15 -22.17 -14.74
CA GLY A 190 -2.35 -21.73 -16.11
C GLY A 190 -3.54 -20.78 -16.32
N SER A 191 -4.23 -20.37 -15.26
CA SER A 191 -5.36 -19.43 -15.32
C SER A 191 -5.23 -18.33 -14.25
N LEU A 192 -6.05 -17.28 -14.39
CA LEU A 192 -6.26 -16.24 -13.36
C LEU A 192 -7.66 -16.33 -12.72
N THR A 193 -8.40 -17.42 -12.97
CA THR A 193 -9.74 -17.62 -12.40
C THR A 193 -9.71 -17.49 -10.89
N GLY A 194 -10.58 -16.64 -10.33
CA GLY A 194 -10.72 -16.43 -8.89
C GLY A 194 -9.71 -15.46 -8.28
N LEU A 195 -8.77 -14.89 -9.06
CA LEU A 195 -7.79 -13.91 -8.58
C LEU A 195 -8.44 -12.75 -7.83
N GLU A 196 -9.60 -12.27 -8.29
CA GLU A 196 -10.36 -11.18 -7.67
C GLU A 196 -10.82 -11.44 -6.23
N TYR A 197 -10.81 -12.70 -5.77
CA TYR A 197 -11.18 -13.10 -4.40
C TYR A 197 -10.00 -13.72 -3.62
N LYS A 198 -8.78 -13.71 -4.16
CA LYS A 198 -7.61 -14.34 -3.52
C LYS A 198 -7.03 -13.56 -2.34
N LEU A 199 -7.35 -12.28 -2.20
CA LEU A 199 -6.95 -11.45 -1.06
C LEU A 199 -8.20 -10.75 -0.51
N HIS A 200 -8.61 -11.14 0.68
CA HIS A 200 -9.80 -10.65 1.38
C HIS A 200 -9.39 -9.68 2.48
N ASP A 201 -10.11 -8.57 2.58
CA ASP A 201 -9.85 -7.56 3.59
C ASP A 201 -10.49 -7.92 4.95
N PHE A 202 -9.63 -8.16 5.95
CA PHE A 202 -9.98 -8.41 7.36
C PHE A 202 -9.63 -7.22 8.28
N GLY A 203 -9.38 -6.04 7.70
CA GLY A 203 -8.72 -4.92 8.37
C GLY A 203 -9.60 -4.06 9.26
N TYR A 204 -10.94 -4.22 9.24
CA TYR A 204 -11.86 -3.29 9.90
C TYR A 204 -11.52 -3.01 11.37
N ARG A 205 -11.25 -4.05 12.17
CA ARG A 205 -10.89 -3.89 13.59
C ARG A 205 -9.47 -3.41 13.84
N GLY A 206 -8.60 -3.50 12.83
CA GLY A 206 -7.17 -3.21 12.92
C GLY A 206 -6.77 -1.81 12.49
N VAL A 207 -7.71 -0.99 12.00
CA VAL A 207 -7.44 0.39 11.58
C VAL A 207 -7.67 1.40 12.71
N SER A 208 -7.10 2.60 12.56
CA SER A 208 -7.14 3.65 13.58
C SER A 208 -8.48 4.38 13.72
N SER A 209 -9.40 4.29 12.76
CA SER A 209 -10.71 4.95 12.83
C SER A 209 -11.75 4.35 11.86
N GLN A 210 -13.02 4.69 12.07
CA GLN A 210 -14.12 4.32 11.17
C GLN A 210 -13.97 4.92 9.77
N GLU A 211 -13.49 6.17 9.69
CA GLU A 211 -13.25 6.81 8.40
C GLU A 211 -12.08 6.15 7.66
N THR A 212 -11.01 5.82 8.40
CA THR A 212 -9.87 5.04 7.88
C THR A 212 -10.33 3.69 7.35
N ALA A 213 -11.24 2.99 8.05
CA ALA A 213 -11.80 1.72 7.59
C ALA A 213 -12.50 1.86 6.24
N GLY A 214 -13.35 2.88 6.09
CA GLY A 214 -14.05 3.15 4.83
C GLY A 214 -13.09 3.45 3.68
N ILE A 215 -12.11 4.32 3.90
CA ILE A 215 -11.14 4.74 2.86
C ILE A 215 -10.20 3.58 2.49
N GLY A 216 -9.73 2.84 3.48
CA GLY A 216 -8.80 1.72 3.28
C GLY A 216 -9.46 0.58 2.52
N ALA A 217 -10.65 0.16 2.97
CA ALA A 217 -11.40 -0.89 2.31
C ALA A 217 -11.81 -0.50 0.88
N SER A 218 -12.20 0.76 0.64
CA SER A 218 -12.51 1.21 -0.71
C SER A 218 -11.28 1.19 -1.64
N ALA A 219 -10.11 1.53 -1.11
CA ALA A 219 -8.84 1.45 -1.85
C ALA A 219 -8.42 0.01 -2.17
N HIS A 220 -8.63 -0.94 -1.24
CA HIS A 220 -8.39 -2.36 -1.51
C HIS A 220 -9.33 -2.89 -2.60
N LEU A 221 -10.60 -2.51 -2.55
CA LEU A 221 -11.62 -2.91 -3.53
C LEU A 221 -11.34 -2.40 -4.95
N VAL A 222 -10.41 -1.45 -5.15
CA VAL A 222 -9.93 -1.11 -6.50
C VAL A 222 -9.34 -2.35 -7.19
N ASN A 223 -8.71 -3.25 -6.44
CA ASN A 223 -8.00 -4.41 -6.96
C ASN A 223 -8.74 -5.73 -6.77
N PHE A 224 -9.47 -5.89 -5.66
CA PHE A 224 -10.15 -7.14 -5.30
C PHE A 224 -11.65 -6.93 -5.06
N LYS A 225 -12.37 -8.02 -4.85
CA LYS A 225 -13.81 -8.04 -4.61
C LYS A 225 -14.19 -8.62 -3.25
N GLY A 226 -13.25 -9.14 -2.45
CA GLY A 226 -13.50 -9.67 -1.11
C GLY A 226 -13.23 -8.66 0.01
N THR A 227 -14.21 -8.41 0.89
CA THR A 227 -14.00 -7.56 2.08
C THR A 227 -15.01 -7.87 3.19
N ASP A 228 -14.55 -7.87 4.44
CA ASP A 228 -15.41 -7.83 5.64
C ASP A 228 -15.51 -6.41 6.23
N THR A 229 -14.77 -5.46 5.68
CA THR A 229 -14.80 -4.05 6.08
C THR A 229 -15.95 -3.31 5.38
N VAL A 230 -17.16 -3.52 5.88
CA VAL A 230 -18.42 -2.99 5.30
C VAL A 230 -18.40 -1.46 5.07
N ALA A 231 -17.64 -0.71 5.87
CA ALA A 231 -17.48 0.74 5.70
C ALA A 231 -17.05 1.15 4.27
N GLY A 232 -16.23 0.33 3.60
CA GLY A 232 -15.77 0.59 2.24
C GLY A 232 -16.90 0.61 1.22
N ILE A 233 -17.89 -0.27 1.36
CA ILE A 233 -19.08 -0.33 0.50
C ILE A 233 -19.87 0.98 0.62
N GLY A 234 -20.09 1.45 1.85
CA GLY A 234 -20.80 2.70 2.11
C GLY A 234 -20.10 3.92 1.51
N LEU A 235 -18.76 3.98 1.63
CA LEU A 235 -17.96 5.05 1.03
C LEU A 235 -18.06 5.04 -0.49
N ILE A 236 -17.85 3.89 -1.13
CA ILE A 236 -17.90 3.77 -2.60
C ILE A 236 -19.27 4.20 -3.12
N LYS A 237 -20.36 3.69 -2.52
CA LYS A 237 -21.73 4.04 -2.94
C LYS A 237 -22.00 5.54 -2.85
N ARG A 238 -21.46 6.22 -1.84
CA ARG A 238 -21.70 7.66 -1.61
C ARG A 238 -20.86 8.55 -2.52
N TYR A 239 -19.61 8.19 -2.78
CA TYR A 239 -18.64 9.11 -3.40
C TYR A 239 -18.26 8.75 -4.84
N TYR A 240 -18.44 7.49 -5.26
CA TYR A 240 -18.04 7.00 -6.58
C TYR A 240 -19.20 6.37 -7.36
N GLY A 241 -19.96 5.48 -6.72
CA GLY A 241 -20.98 4.67 -7.37
C GLY A 241 -20.41 3.49 -8.16
N THR A 242 -21.22 2.45 -8.31
CA THR A 242 -20.94 1.25 -9.11
C THR A 242 -22.17 0.89 -9.94
N LYS A 243 -21.97 0.22 -11.08
CA LYS A 243 -23.05 -0.42 -11.85
C LYS A 243 -23.70 -1.55 -11.08
N ASP A 244 -22.87 -2.39 -10.44
CA ASP A 244 -23.34 -3.45 -9.56
C ASP A 244 -23.88 -2.87 -8.24
N PRO A 245 -24.82 -3.55 -7.55
CA PRO A 245 -25.39 -3.07 -6.30
C PRO A 245 -24.36 -2.80 -5.19
N VAL A 246 -23.27 -3.58 -5.18
CA VAL A 246 -22.17 -3.47 -4.24
C VAL A 246 -20.82 -3.71 -4.93
N PRO A 247 -19.74 -3.04 -4.50
CA PRO A 247 -18.40 -3.22 -5.05
C PRO A 247 -17.69 -4.47 -4.53
N GLY A 248 -18.08 -4.99 -3.36
CA GLY A 248 -17.40 -6.08 -2.66
C GLY A 248 -18.37 -7.06 -2.03
N PHE A 249 -17.89 -8.27 -1.79
CA PHE A 249 -18.65 -9.43 -1.35
C PHE A 249 -17.93 -10.11 -0.18
N SER A 250 -18.70 -10.87 0.59
CA SER A 250 -18.19 -11.78 1.62
C SER A 250 -19.03 -13.05 1.65
N ILE A 251 -18.63 -13.99 2.49
CA ILE A 251 -19.28 -15.28 2.72
C ILE A 251 -19.48 -15.48 4.22
N PRO A 252 -20.38 -16.37 4.65
CA PRO A 252 -20.44 -16.78 6.06
C PRO A 252 -19.09 -17.30 6.54
N ALA A 253 -18.68 -16.87 7.73
CA ALA A 253 -17.44 -17.29 8.36
C ALA A 253 -17.61 -17.42 9.87
N ALA A 254 -16.93 -18.40 10.47
CA ALA A 254 -16.82 -18.55 11.91
C ALA A 254 -15.67 -17.69 12.46
N GLU A 255 -15.79 -17.30 13.72
CA GLU A 255 -14.70 -16.77 14.54
C GLU A 255 -14.54 -17.62 15.81
N HIS A 256 -13.43 -17.46 16.54
CA HIS A 256 -13.12 -18.33 17.69
C HIS A 256 -14.23 -18.37 18.74
N SER A 257 -14.97 -17.27 18.96
CA SER A 257 -16.09 -17.24 19.92
C SER A 257 -17.18 -18.25 19.56
N THR A 258 -17.54 -18.37 18.28
CA THR A 258 -18.59 -19.27 17.79
C THR A 258 -18.22 -20.75 17.86
N ILE A 259 -16.91 -21.05 17.91
CA ILE A 259 -16.40 -22.42 18.10
C ILE A 259 -16.27 -22.72 19.60
N THR A 260 -15.54 -21.86 20.33
CA THR A 260 -15.20 -22.07 21.74
C THR A 260 -16.42 -22.02 22.68
N ALA A 261 -17.51 -21.37 22.28
CA ALA A 261 -18.77 -21.36 23.03
C ALA A 261 -19.38 -22.77 23.24
N TRP A 262 -19.04 -23.74 22.39
CA TRP A 262 -19.46 -25.14 22.56
C TRP A 262 -18.63 -25.89 23.60
N GLY A 263 -17.49 -25.33 24.02
CA GLY A 263 -16.50 -26.02 24.84
C GLY A 263 -15.57 -26.89 24.01
N LYS A 264 -14.39 -27.20 24.57
CA LYS A 264 -13.31 -27.89 23.85
C LYS A 264 -13.70 -29.27 23.34
N ASP A 265 -14.40 -30.03 24.16
CA ASP A 265 -14.81 -31.41 23.82
C ASP A 265 -15.91 -31.46 22.74
N HIS A 266 -16.47 -30.31 22.36
CA HIS A 266 -17.54 -30.16 21.38
C HIS A 266 -17.13 -29.32 20.16
N GLU A 267 -15.83 -29.21 19.87
CA GLU A 267 -15.35 -28.52 18.65
C GLU A 267 -15.95 -29.12 17.38
N LYS A 268 -16.03 -30.45 17.31
CA LYS A 268 -16.69 -31.17 16.21
C LYS A 268 -18.16 -30.77 16.06
N ASP A 269 -18.89 -30.65 17.16
CA ASP A 269 -20.32 -30.32 17.14
C ASP A 269 -20.52 -28.88 16.63
N ALA A 270 -19.64 -27.96 17.00
CA ALA A 270 -19.63 -26.59 16.46
C ALA A 270 -19.40 -26.60 14.93
N PHE A 271 -18.42 -27.38 14.47
CA PHE A 271 -18.09 -27.53 13.06
C PHE A 271 -19.26 -28.11 12.25
N GLU A 272 -19.84 -29.21 12.72
CA GLU A 272 -21.01 -29.86 12.11
C GLU A 272 -22.22 -28.93 12.07
N HIS A 273 -22.47 -28.18 13.14
CA HIS A 273 -23.55 -27.21 13.20
C HIS A 273 -23.39 -26.13 12.11
N ILE A 274 -22.25 -25.45 12.07
CA ILE A 274 -22.01 -24.31 11.17
C ILE A 274 -22.04 -24.75 9.71
N ILE A 275 -21.39 -25.87 9.38
CA ILE A 275 -21.31 -26.35 8.00
C ILE A 275 -22.66 -26.81 7.47
N THR A 276 -23.54 -27.28 8.35
CA THR A 276 -24.94 -27.66 8.04
C THR A 276 -25.82 -26.43 7.84
N GLN A 277 -25.69 -25.40 8.70
CA GLN A 277 -26.42 -24.14 8.54
C GLN A 277 -26.09 -23.45 7.20
N PHE A 278 -24.81 -23.48 6.80
CA PHE A 278 -24.33 -22.89 5.55
C PHE A 278 -23.97 -23.97 4.50
N SER A 279 -24.90 -24.89 4.25
CA SER A 279 -24.69 -26.04 3.35
C SER A 279 -24.61 -25.69 1.86
N SER A 280 -25.23 -24.59 1.44
CA SER A 280 -25.39 -24.22 0.01
C SER A 280 -24.51 -23.04 -0.45
N VAL A 281 -23.66 -22.51 0.44
CA VAL A 281 -22.75 -21.39 0.15
C VAL A 281 -21.33 -21.72 0.62
N PRO A 282 -20.28 -21.05 0.10
CA PRO A 282 -18.95 -21.18 0.67
C PRO A 282 -18.98 -20.77 2.14
N VAL A 283 -18.29 -21.51 3.00
CA VAL A 283 -18.23 -21.21 4.44
C VAL A 283 -16.80 -21.33 4.95
N SER A 284 -16.30 -20.29 5.60
CA SER A 284 -14.98 -20.30 6.23
C SER A 284 -15.10 -20.69 7.70
N ILE A 285 -14.35 -21.70 8.15
CA ILE A 285 -14.40 -22.14 9.55
C ILE A 285 -12.99 -22.12 10.14
N VAL A 286 -12.79 -21.25 11.13
CA VAL A 286 -11.56 -21.18 11.91
C VAL A 286 -11.36 -22.50 12.65
N SER A 287 -10.23 -23.14 12.38
CA SER A 287 -9.97 -24.53 12.78
C SER A 287 -8.79 -24.68 13.73
N ASP A 288 -8.28 -23.58 14.30
CA ASP A 288 -7.12 -23.56 15.19
C ASP A 288 -7.45 -23.16 16.63
N SER A 289 -8.72 -23.27 17.04
CA SER A 289 -9.14 -22.92 18.41
C SER A 289 -8.38 -23.70 19.48
N TYR A 290 -8.00 -24.95 19.18
CA TYR A 290 -7.19 -25.79 20.07
C TYR A 290 -6.00 -26.45 19.37
N ASP A 291 -6.22 -27.18 18.27
CA ASP A 291 -5.16 -27.82 17.49
C ASP A 291 -5.59 -27.95 16.01
N ILE A 292 -5.00 -27.12 15.15
CA ILE A 292 -5.28 -27.07 13.72
C ILE A 292 -5.01 -28.41 13.01
N TYR A 293 -4.00 -29.15 13.44
CA TYR A 293 -3.63 -30.40 12.77
C TYR A 293 -4.61 -31.51 13.12
N ASN A 294 -5.04 -31.59 14.39
CA ASN A 294 -6.10 -32.50 14.80
C ASN A 294 -7.44 -32.16 14.12
N ALA A 295 -7.80 -30.88 14.08
CA ALA A 295 -9.02 -30.41 13.40
C ALA A 295 -9.03 -30.82 11.91
N CYS A 296 -7.92 -30.63 11.19
CA CYS A 296 -7.82 -31.05 9.80
C CYS A 296 -7.79 -32.57 9.61
N GLU A 297 -7.01 -33.31 10.42
CA GLU A 297 -6.80 -34.75 10.20
C GLU A 297 -7.97 -35.61 10.71
N LYS A 298 -8.43 -35.34 11.94
CA LYS A 298 -9.40 -36.18 12.66
C LYS A 298 -10.82 -35.66 12.54
N ILE A 299 -11.03 -34.35 12.69
CA ILE A 299 -12.41 -33.83 12.64
C ILE A 299 -12.87 -33.70 11.19
N TRP A 300 -12.21 -32.87 10.38
CA TRP A 300 -12.57 -32.69 8.98
C TRP A 300 -12.25 -33.92 8.13
N GLY A 301 -11.08 -34.52 8.36
CA GLY A 301 -10.57 -35.64 7.58
C GLY A 301 -11.11 -37.02 7.96
N GLU A 302 -11.81 -37.17 9.09
CA GLU A 302 -12.43 -38.45 9.51
C GLU A 302 -13.89 -38.24 9.91
N ASP A 303 -14.16 -37.61 11.06
CA ASP A 303 -15.49 -37.55 11.66
C ASP A 303 -16.55 -36.88 10.77
N LEU A 304 -16.21 -35.75 10.15
CA LEU A 304 -17.10 -34.94 9.33
C LEU A 304 -16.83 -35.07 7.83
N ARG A 305 -15.96 -36.00 7.43
CA ARG A 305 -15.47 -36.15 6.04
C ARG A 305 -16.62 -36.31 5.04
N SER A 306 -17.61 -37.14 5.37
CA SER A 306 -18.77 -37.41 4.51
C SER A 306 -19.59 -36.15 4.22
N LEU A 307 -19.76 -35.28 5.23
CA LEU A 307 -20.43 -33.99 5.05
C LEU A 307 -19.64 -33.10 4.10
N ILE A 308 -18.30 -33.09 4.16
CA ILE A 308 -17.45 -32.30 3.27
C ILE A 308 -17.55 -32.78 1.83
N GLU A 309 -17.44 -34.10 1.61
CA GLU A 309 -17.50 -34.71 0.28
C GLU A 309 -18.85 -34.53 -0.40
N SER A 310 -19.93 -34.36 0.37
CA SER A 310 -21.27 -34.12 -0.14
C SER A 310 -21.51 -32.68 -0.62
N ARG A 311 -20.59 -31.75 -0.36
CA ARG A 311 -20.79 -30.33 -0.69
C ARG A 311 -20.59 -30.06 -2.17
N SER A 312 -21.32 -29.04 -2.66
CA SER A 312 -21.15 -28.53 -4.02
C SER A 312 -19.77 -27.87 -4.22
N PRO A 313 -19.15 -28.01 -5.41
CA PRO A 313 -18.01 -27.18 -5.84
C PRO A 313 -18.23 -25.66 -5.69
N SER A 314 -19.49 -25.20 -5.76
CA SER A 314 -19.85 -23.78 -5.58
C SER A 314 -20.01 -23.36 -4.12
N ALA A 315 -19.96 -24.31 -3.19
CA ALA A 315 -20.17 -24.11 -1.76
C ALA A 315 -19.08 -24.80 -0.92
N PRO A 316 -17.79 -24.57 -1.19
CA PRO A 316 -16.72 -25.27 -0.50
C PRO A 316 -16.67 -24.95 1.00
N LEU A 317 -16.21 -25.91 1.79
CA LEU A 317 -15.59 -25.63 3.09
C LEU A 317 -14.27 -24.90 2.84
N ILE A 318 -14.04 -23.81 3.55
CA ILE A 318 -12.78 -23.10 3.54
C ILE A 318 -12.19 -23.22 4.95
N VAL A 319 -11.19 -24.08 5.11
CA VAL A 319 -10.50 -24.30 6.38
C VAL A 319 -9.61 -23.08 6.65
N ARG A 320 -9.72 -22.50 7.85
CA ARG A 320 -8.96 -21.31 8.23
C ARG A 320 -8.02 -21.58 9.41
N PRO A 321 -6.71 -21.74 9.18
CA PRO A 321 -5.69 -21.49 10.20
C PRO A 321 -5.57 -19.99 10.52
N ASP A 322 -5.27 -19.65 11.79
CA ASP A 322 -5.18 -18.27 12.28
C ASP A 322 -4.05 -18.06 13.31
N SER A 323 -3.08 -18.98 13.38
CA SER A 323 -1.93 -18.93 14.30
C SER A 323 -0.77 -19.80 13.81
N GLY A 324 0.42 -19.58 14.37
CA GLY A 324 1.67 -20.29 14.01
C GLY A 324 2.50 -19.56 12.96
N ASP A 325 3.59 -20.20 12.49
CA ASP A 325 4.31 -19.68 11.31
C ASP A 325 3.40 -19.83 10.07
N PRO A 326 3.14 -18.75 9.31
CA PRO A 326 2.17 -18.80 8.21
C PRO A 326 2.54 -19.78 7.09
N LEU A 327 3.82 -19.91 6.73
CA LEU A 327 4.24 -20.79 5.64
C LEU A 327 4.18 -22.25 6.09
N ASP A 328 4.79 -22.56 7.24
CA ASP A 328 4.86 -23.93 7.74
C ASP A 328 3.47 -24.49 8.04
N THR A 329 2.59 -23.65 8.61
CA THR A 329 1.21 -24.03 8.92
C THR A 329 0.41 -24.31 7.65
N VAL A 330 0.50 -23.45 6.62
CA VAL A 330 -0.20 -23.66 5.35
C VAL A 330 0.25 -24.94 4.68
N LEU A 331 1.57 -25.19 4.59
CA LEU A 331 2.09 -26.41 3.96
C LEU A 331 1.61 -27.67 4.70
N LYS A 332 1.72 -27.68 6.03
CA LYS A 332 1.31 -28.83 6.83
C LYS A 332 -0.20 -29.09 6.79
N VAL A 333 -1.03 -28.03 6.75
CA VAL A 333 -2.49 -28.16 6.56
C VAL A 333 -2.79 -28.76 5.19
N LEU A 334 -2.17 -28.26 4.12
CA LEU A 334 -2.37 -28.80 2.77
C LEU A 334 -1.95 -30.26 2.68
N ASP A 335 -0.82 -30.64 3.28
CA ASP A 335 -0.34 -32.03 3.29
C ASP A 335 -1.28 -32.97 4.09
N ILE A 336 -1.84 -32.51 5.21
CA ILE A 336 -2.86 -33.27 5.94
C ILE A 336 -4.10 -33.45 5.08
N LEU A 337 -4.65 -32.37 4.52
CA LEU A 337 -5.86 -32.44 3.71
C LEU A 337 -5.64 -33.29 2.44
N GLY A 338 -4.47 -33.19 1.80
CA GLY A 338 -4.09 -34.00 0.65
C GLY A 338 -3.97 -35.49 0.92
N ARG A 339 -3.69 -35.90 2.18
CA ARG A 339 -3.72 -37.30 2.61
C ARG A 339 -5.14 -37.80 2.92
N LYS A 340 -6.04 -36.93 3.36
CA LYS A 340 -7.40 -37.29 3.83
C LYS A 340 -8.47 -37.18 2.73
N PHE A 341 -8.25 -36.32 1.74
CA PHE A 341 -9.14 -36.05 0.62
C PHE A 341 -8.49 -36.43 -0.72
N PRO A 342 -9.28 -36.84 -1.73
CA PRO A 342 -8.73 -37.29 -3.01
C PRO A 342 -8.05 -36.15 -3.77
N LEU A 343 -6.73 -36.22 -3.91
CA LEU A 343 -5.94 -35.19 -4.58
C LEU A 343 -5.99 -35.34 -6.10
N GLN A 344 -6.00 -34.20 -6.81
CA GLN A 344 -5.85 -34.17 -8.26
C GLN A 344 -4.58 -33.41 -8.63
N GLU A 345 -3.93 -33.81 -9.72
CA GLU A 345 -2.87 -33.04 -10.35
C GLU A 345 -3.46 -32.25 -11.52
N ASN A 346 -3.24 -30.94 -11.54
CA ASN A 346 -3.72 -30.09 -12.64
C ASN A 346 -2.80 -30.17 -13.87
N SER A 347 -3.19 -29.49 -14.95
CA SER A 347 -2.43 -29.49 -16.22
C SER A 347 -1.02 -28.88 -16.14
N LYS A 348 -0.66 -28.25 -15.01
CA LYS A 348 0.67 -27.69 -14.75
C LYS A 348 1.54 -28.58 -13.84
N GLY A 349 1.02 -29.75 -13.42
CA GLY A 349 1.74 -30.67 -12.55
C GLY A 349 1.73 -30.24 -11.07
N TYR A 350 0.69 -29.52 -10.64
CA TYR A 350 0.50 -29.10 -9.24
C TYR A 350 -0.72 -29.77 -8.61
N ASN A 351 -0.58 -30.07 -7.33
CA ASN A 351 -1.59 -30.66 -6.47
C ASN A 351 -2.75 -29.68 -6.22
N VAL A 352 -3.98 -30.16 -6.40
CA VAL A 352 -5.23 -29.44 -6.21
C VAL A 352 -6.18 -30.28 -5.36
N LEU A 353 -6.67 -29.70 -4.27
CA LEU A 353 -7.70 -30.27 -3.42
C LEU A 353 -9.03 -30.39 -4.18
N PRO A 354 -9.90 -31.35 -3.83
CA PRO A 354 -11.24 -31.42 -4.38
C PRO A 354 -11.99 -30.09 -4.30
N PRO A 355 -12.83 -29.75 -5.28
CA PRO A 355 -13.40 -28.40 -5.40
C PRO A 355 -14.30 -27.97 -4.24
N TYR A 356 -14.74 -28.90 -3.39
CA TYR A 356 -15.56 -28.66 -2.20
C TYR A 356 -14.74 -28.33 -0.92
N ILE A 357 -13.41 -28.31 -0.98
CA ILE A 357 -12.55 -27.93 0.16
C ILE A 357 -11.39 -27.04 -0.28
N ARG A 358 -11.19 -25.93 0.43
CA ARG A 358 -10.11 -24.95 0.20
C ARG A 358 -9.55 -24.48 1.54
N VAL A 359 -8.49 -23.68 1.49
CA VAL A 359 -7.84 -23.08 2.66
C VAL A 359 -7.89 -21.55 2.56
N ILE A 360 -8.01 -20.86 3.69
CA ILE A 360 -7.73 -19.43 3.78
C ILE A 360 -6.75 -19.14 4.92
N GLN A 361 -5.61 -18.54 4.61
CA GLN A 361 -4.66 -18.07 5.62
C GLN A 361 -5.01 -16.61 5.98
N GLY A 362 -5.45 -16.36 7.22
CA GLY A 362 -5.88 -15.04 7.68
C GLY A 362 -4.89 -14.32 8.61
N ASP A 363 -3.98 -15.07 9.23
CA ASP A 363 -3.03 -14.54 10.21
C ASP A 363 -1.65 -14.24 9.59
N GLY A 364 -0.98 -13.21 10.09
CA GLY A 364 0.39 -12.87 9.69
C GLY A 364 0.58 -12.49 8.22
N VAL A 365 -0.49 -12.25 7.44
CA VAL A 365 -0.39 -11.96 6.00
C VAL A 365 -0.06 -10.50 5.73
N ASP A 366 1.15 -10.22 5.27
CA ASP A 366 1.56 -8.99 4.61
C ASP A 366 2.16 -9.30 3.24
N ILE A 367 2.59 -8.27 2.49
CA ILE A 367 3.11 -8.48 1.12
C ILE A 367 4.33 -9.42 1.05
N ASN A 368 5.16 -9.47 2.10
CA ASN A 368 6.35 -10.32 2.13
C ASN A 368 5.99 -11.75 2.52
N THR A 369 5.19 -11.93 3.56
CA THR A 369 4.76 -13.28 3.98
C THR A 369 3.86 -13.91 2.92
N LEU A 370 3.01 -13.12 2.24
CA LEU A 370 2.25 -13.57 1.08
C LEU A 370 3.17 -14.16 0.00
N GLN A 371 4.24 -13.44 -0.35
CA GLN A 371 5.23 -13.87 -1.34
C GLN A 371 5.97 -15.15 -0.88
N GLU A 372 6.28 -15.26 0.41
CA GLU A 372 6.92 -16.45 0.98
C GLU A 372 5.99 -17.67 0.93
N ILE A 373 4.72 -17.51 1.29
CA ILE A 373 3.73 -18.60 1.29
C ILE A 373 3.53 -19.13 -0.14
N VAL A 374 3.27 -18.27 -1.13
CA VAL A 374 3.00 -18.73 -2.50
C VAL A 374 4.24 -19.34 -3.17
N GLU A 375 5.44 -18.85 -2.87
CA GLU A 375 6.69 -19.46 -3.33
C GLU A 375 6.93 -20.82 -2.66
N GLY A 376 6.71 -20.92 -1.34
CA GLY A 376 6.81 -22.16 -0.60
C GLY A 376 5.82 -23.22 -1.12
N MET A 377 4.57 -22.84 -1.35
CA MET A 377 3.55 -23.71 -1.96
C MET A 377 3.99 -24.22 -3.34
N LYS A 378 4.46 -23.32 -4.20
CA LYS A 378 4.99 -23.69 -5.52
C LYS A 378 6.12 -24.72 -5.42
N ASN A 379 7.08 -24.49 -4.52
CA ASN A 379 8.21 -25.40 -4.32
C ASN A 379 7.80 -26.79 -3.82
N HIS A 380 6.69 -26.87 -3.07
CA HIS A 380 6.09 -28.12 -2.59
C HIS A 380 5.00 -28.67 -3.52
N LYS A 381 4.93 -28.20 -4.77
CA LYS A 381 3.96 -28.66 -5.79
C LYS A 381 2.50 -28.44 -5.43
N TRP A 382 2.18 -27.47 -4.57
CA TRP A 382 0.81 -27.06 -4.28
C TRP A 382 0.36 -25.91 -5.19
N SER A 383 -0.79 -26.07 -5.84
CA SER A 383 -1.38 -25.00 -6.66
C SER A 383 -1.91 -23.87 -5.78
N ILE A 384 -1.77 -22.63 -6.25
CA ILE A 384 -2.37 -21.46 -5.57
C ILE A 384 -3.90 -21.48 -5.68
N GLU A 385 -4.48 -22.32 -6.55
CA GLU A 385 -5.93 -22.56 -6.59
C GLU A 385 -6.52 -22.97 -5.22
N ASN A 386 -5.73 -23.66 -4.40
CA ASN A 386 -6.14 -24.21 -3.12
C ASN A 386 -6.37 -23.17 -2.02
N ILE A 387 -5.74 -22.00 -2.13
CA ILE A 387 -5.67 -21.04 -1.03
C ILE A 387 -6.24 -19.68 -1.39
N ALA A 388 -6.89 -19.02 -0.44
CA ALA A 388 -7.11 -17.58 -0.42
C ALA A 388 -6.38 -16.98 0.79
N PHE A 389 -6.25 -15.66 0.82
CA PHE A 389 -5.58 -14.96 1.91
C PHE A 389 -6.52 -13.93 2.52
N GLY A 390 -6.56 -13.85 3.84
CA GLY A 390 -7.12 -12.73 4.57
C GLY A 390 -5.99 -11.84 5.08
N SER A 391 -6.09 -10.52 4.93
CA SER A 391 -5.11 -9.60 5.52
C SER A 391 -5.81 -8.44 6.20
N GLY A 392 -5.43 -8.18 7.46
CA GLY A 392 -6.01 -7.15 8.29
C GLY A 392 -5.12 -5.91 8.43
N GLY A 393 -4.46 -5.80 9.58
CA GLY A 393 -3.63 -4.64 9.92
C GLY A 393 -2.51 -4.36 8.91
N ALA A 394 -1.91 -5.39 8.31
CA ALA A 394 -0.87 -5.20 7.30
C ALA A 394 -1.40 -4.62 5.97
N LEU A 395 -2.65 -4.92 5.61
CA LEU A 395 -3.30 -4.41 4.41
C LEU A 395 -3.72 -2.95 4.59
N LEU A 396 -4.32 -2.61 5.73
CA LEU A 396 -4.98 -1.31 5.93
C LEU A 396 -4.30 -0.35 6.92
N GLN A 397 -3.41 -0.81 7.81
CA GLN A 397 -2.88 0.03 8.91
C GLN A 397 -1.34 0.12 8.92
N LYS A 398 -0.60 -0.95 8.58
CA LYS A 398 0.88 -1.01 8.61
C LYS A 398 1.50 -0.30 7.39
N LEU A 399 1.02 0.90 7.09
CA LEU A 399 1.40 1.73 5.95
C LEU A 399 1.66 3.16 6.44
N THR A 400 2.60 3.84 5.79
CA THR A 400 2.97 5.22 6.13
C THR A 400 3.11 6.04 4.85
N ARG A 401 2.94 7.37 4.98
CA ARG A 401 3.12 8.32 3.87
C ARG A 401 4.48 8.17 3.19
N ASP A 402 5.51 7.85 3.98
CA ASP A 402 6.88 7.73 3.50
C ASP A 402 7.17 6.42 2.76
N LEU A 403 6.27 5.44 2.79
CA LEU A 403 6.41 4.20 1.99
C LEU A 403 6.58 4.51 0.50
N LEU A 404 5.78 5.47 0.01
CA LEU A 404 5.80 5.97 -1.38
C LEU A 404 6.35 7.40 -1.49
N ASN A 405 6.78 7.99 -0.37
CA ASN A 405 7.20 9.38 -0.25
C ASN A 405 6.18 10.38 -0.85
N CYS A 406 4.89 10.16 -0.57
CA CYS A 406 3.81 11.04 -0.99
C CYS A 406 4.02 12.46 -0.45
N SER A 407 4.12 13.47 -1.30
CA SER A 407 4.52 14.82 -0.90
C SER A 407 3.82 15.88 -1.72
N PHE A 408 3.44 16.98 -1.06
CA PHE A 408 2.92 18.19 -1.67
C PHE A 408 3.93 19.34 -1.57
N LYS A 409 4.15 20.13 -2.64
CA LYS A 409 5.11 21.24 -2.65
C LYS A 409 4.66 22.36 -3.57
N CYS A 410 5.01 23.59 -3.22
CA CYS A 410 4.95 24.73 -4.13
C CYS A 410 6.07 24.63 -5.17
N SER A 411 5.73 24.84 -6.44
CA SER A 411 6.68 24.84 -7.55
C SER A 411 6.63 26.13 -8.38
N TYR A 412 5.58 26.94 -8.26
CA TYR A 412 5.45 28.19 -9.00
C TYR A 412 4.69 29.25 -8.21
N VAL A 413 5.15 30.49 -8.29
CA VAL A 413 4.45 31.66 -7.70
C VAL A 413 4.42 32.81 -8.70
N VAL A 414 3.44 33.70 -8.58
CA VAL A 414 3.46 35.01 -9.27
C VAL A 414 3.59 36.09 -8.21
N THR A 415 4.67 36.88 -8.26
CA THR A 415 4.94 37.98 -7.33
C THR A 415 5.31 39.23 -8.12
N ASN A 416 4.71 40.37 -7.78
CA ASN A 416 4.85 41.62 -8.56
C ASN A 416 4.50 41.44 -10.06
N GLY A 417 3.53 40.58 -10.37
CA GLY A 417 3.13 40.26 -11.75
C GLY A 417 4.10 39.34 -12.51
N LEU A 418 5.22 38.93 -11.91
CA LEU A 418 6.23 38.07 -12.54
C LEU A 418 6.10 36.63 -12.02
N GLY A 419 6.02 35.67 -12.95
CA GLY A 419 6.06 34.25 -12.65
C GLY A 419 7.46 33.78 -12.29
N VAL A 420 7.60 33.06 -11.17
CA VAL A 420 8.88 32.55 -10.68
C VAL A 420 8.77 31.06 -10.41
N ASN A 421 9.69 30.29 -10.98
CA ASN A 421 9.86 28.87 -10.68
C ASN A 421 10.53 28.72 -9.31
N VAL A 422 9.85 28.08 -8.35
CA VAL A 422 10.37 27.85 -7.00
C VAL A 422 10.60 26.37 -6.77
N PHE A 423 11.55 26.02 -5.91
CA PHE A 423 11.85 24.64 -5.53
C PHE A 423 12.68 24.60 -4.25
N LYS A 424 12.73 23.42 -3.62
CA LYS A 424 13.71 23.10 -2.57
C LYS A 424 14.71 22.09 -3.09
N ASP A 425 15.96 22.22 -2.68
CA ASP A 425 17.04 21.29 -2.99
C ASP A 425 17.98 21.13 -1.79
N PRO A 426 17.61 20.31 -0.79
CA PRO A 426 18.42 20.15 0.41
C PRO A 426 19.75 19.45 0.11
N VAL A 427 20.87 20.11 0.41
CA VAL A 427 22.23 19.59 0.14
C VAL A 427 22.47 18.20 0.74
N ALA A 428 21.95 17.94 1.94
CA ALA A 428 22.13 16.68 2.65
C ALA A 428 21.23 15.52 2.16
N ASP A 429 20.24 15.80 1.31
CA ASP A 429 19.30 14.77 0.82
C ASP A 429 18.75 15.13 -0.58
N PRO A 430 19.49 14.78 -1.65
CA PRO A 430 19.07 15.04 -3.03
C PRO A 430 17.74 14.37 -3.41
N ASN A 431 17.30 13.31 -2.70
CA ASN A 431 15.99 12.70 -2.92
C ASN A 431 14.84 13.64 -2.52
N LYS A 432 15.14 14.70 -1.75
CA LYS A 432 14.14 15.69 -1.34
C LYS A 432 14.01 16.87 -2.31
N ARG A 433 14.80 16.92 -3.38
CA ARG A 433 14.68 17.93 -4.44
C ARG A 433 13.26 17.93 -5.01
N SER A 434 12.63 19.11 -5.10
CA SER A 434 11.30 19.26 -5.69
C SER A 434 11.37 19.75 -7.14
N LYS A 435 10.28 19.54 -7.87
CA LYS A 435 10.09 20.02 -9.24
C LYS A 435 9.95 21.54 -9.29
N LYS A 436 10.17 22.13 -10.48
CA LYS A 436 10.20 23.57 -10.74
C LYS A 436 9.06 24.01 -11.67
N GLY A 437 8.48 25.16 -11.38
CA GLY A 437 7.54 25.85 -12.26
C GLY A 437 6.17 25.17 -12.39
N ARG A 438 5.45 25.55 -13.46
CA ARG A 438 4.18 24.92 -13.85
C ARG A 438 4.47 23.51 -14.37
N LEU A 439 3.64 22.55 -13.94
CA LEU A 439 3.81 21.13 -14.27
C LEU A 439 2.66 20.62 -15.12
N SER A 440 2.97 19.65 -15.98
CA SER A 440 2.02 18.89 -16.79
C SER A 440 2.48 17.44 -16.92
N LEU A 441 1.55 16.51 -17.09
CA LEU A 441 1.84 15.08 -17.21
C LEU A 441 1.52 14.61 -18.62
N HIS A 442 2.46 13.94 -19.28
CA HIS A 442 2.30 13.50 -20.67
C HIS A 442 2.67 12.04 -20.86
N ARG A 443 2.24 11.47 -21.99
CA ARG A 443 2.75 10.17 -22.46
C ARG A 443 3.98 10.36 -23.32
N THR A 444 4.96 9.49 -23.16
CA THR A 444 6.12 9.40 -24.05
C THR A 444 5.79 8.58 -25.30
N SER A 445 6.67 8.63 -26.29
CA SER A 445 6.61 7.77 -27.49
C SER A 445 6.71 6.27 -27.15
N SER A 446 7.36 5.90 -26.05
CA SER A 446 7.42 4.53 -25.51
C SER A 446 6.19 4.14 -24.68
N ASN A 447 5.14 4.98 -24.67
CA ASN A 447 3.91 4.78 -23.90
C ASN A 447 4.15 4.69 -22.37
N THR A 448 5.20 5.36 -21.88
CA THR A 448 5.45 5.63 -20.45
C THR A 448 4.95 7.04 -20.08
N TYR A 449 5.18 7.48 -18.84
CA TYR A 449 4.79 8.80 -18.36
C TYR A 449 5.99 9.71 -18.12
N VAL A 450 5.79 11.01 -18.38
CA VAL A 450 6.78 12.05 -18.07
C VAL A 450 6.08 13.29 -17.54
N THR A 451 6.63 13.87 -16.47
CA THR A 451 6.24 15.19 -15.97
C THR A 451 7.15 16.24 -16.58
N LEU A 452 6.56 17.16 -17.35
CA LEU A 452 7.27 18.32 -17.85
C LEU A 452 7.23 19.43 -16.80
N GLU A 453 8.38 20.07 -16.59
CA GLU A 453 8.58 21.14 -15.60
C GLU A 453 8.68 22.50 -16.31
N GLU A 454 8.64 23.59 -15.54
CA GLU A 454 8.92 24.95 -16.03
C GLU A 454 7.98 25.40 -17.16
N GLY A 455 6.75 24.88 -17.21
CA GLY A 455 5.77 25.22 -18.25
C GLY A 455 6.06 24.60 -19.62
N LYS A 456 7.01 23.67 -19.74
CA LYS A 456 7.38 23.04 -21.03
C LYS A 456 6.25 22.23 -21.67
N GLY A 457 5.18 21.91 -20.93
CA GLY A 457 3.96 21.37 -21.51
C GLY A 457 3.30 22.30 -22.54
N ASP A 458 3.49 23.61 -22.41
CA ASP A 458 2.95 24.61 -23.35
C ASP A 458 3.67 24.57 -24.73
N LEU A 459 4.77 23.81 -24.85
CA LEU A 459 5.45 23.55 -26.14
C LEU A 459 4.75 22.46 -26.98
N GLU A 460 3.82 21.71 -26.37
CA GLU A 460 3.00 20.68 -27.02
C GLU A 460 3.78 19.51 -27.67
N GLU A 461 5.07 19.35 -27.36
CA GLU A 461 5.94 18.31 -27.92
C GLU A 461 5.56 16.87 -27.52
N TYR A 462 4.86 16.70 -26.39
CA TYR A 462 4.50 15.39 -25.82
C TYR A 462 2.99 15.12 -25.87
N GLY A 463 2.26 15.82 -26.76
CA GLY A 463 0.81 15.71 -26.87
C GLY A 463 0.07 16.27 -25.65
N PRO A 464 -1.20 15.89 -25.43
CA PRO A 464 -2.05 16.53 -24.44
C PRO A 464 -1.62 16.24 -23.00
N ASP A 465 -1.79 17.24 -22.13
CA ASP A 465 -1.68 17.07 -20.68
C ASP A 465 -2.75 16.09 -20.18
N LEU A 466 -2.34 15.12 -19.38
CA LEU A 466 -3.19 14.11 -18.79
C LEU A 466 -3.87 14.58 -17.50
N LEU A 467 -3.40 15.68 -16.90
CA LEU A 467 -4.07 16.30 -15.77
C LEU A 467 -5.36 17.00 -16.22
N ARG A 468 -6.49 16.62 -15.62
CA ARG A 468 -7.80 17.21 -15.93
C ARG A 468 -8.29 18.02 -14.75
N THR A 469 -8.95 19.14 -15.00
CA THR A 469 -9.62 19.90 -13.94
C THR A 469 -10.70 19.04 -13.30
N VAL A 470 -10.53 18.72 -12.01
CA VAL A 470 -11.46 17.92 -11.20
C VAL A 470 -12.25 18.77 -10.22
N PHE A 471 -11.70 19.93 -9.83
CA PHE A 471 -12.34 20.87 -8.92
C PHE A 471 -12.04 22.30 -9.36
N LYS A 472 -13.03 23.18 -9.31
CA LYS A 472 -12.84 24.61 -9.56
C LYS A 472 -13.86 25.42 -8.79
N ASN A 473 -13.38 26.43 -8.05
CA ASN A 473 -14.22 27.43 -7.37
C ASN A 473 -15.35 26.84 -6.50
N GLY A 474 -15.08 25.76 -5.75
CA GLY A 474 -16.07 25.10 -4.90
C GLY A 474 -16.86 23.97 -5.56
N GLU A 475 -16.71 23.76 -6.87
CA GLU A 475 -17.48 22.79 -7.63
C GLU A 475 -16.64 21.60 -8.11
N ILE A 476 -17.28 20.44 -8.21
CA ILE A 476 -16.67 19.23 -8.79
C ILE A 476 -16.91 19.28 -10.30
N ILE A 477 -15.83 19.32 -11.08
CA ILE A 477 -15.89 19.45 -12.53
C ILE A 477 -15.88 18.08 -13.21
N THR A 478 -15.06 17.16 -12.71
CA THR A 478 -14.92 15.80 -13.26
C THR A 478 -15.13 14.78 -12.14
N CYS A 479 -15.94 13.74 -12.42
CA CYS A 479 -16.14 12.61 -11.53
C CYS A 479 -15.78 11.29 -12.23
N TYR A 480 -15.31 10.33 -11.44
CA TYR A 480 -15.07 8.95 -11.86
C TYR A 480 -16.02 8.00 -11.11
N SER A 481 -16.63 7.06 -11.83
CA SER A 481 -17.31 5.93 -11.19
C SER A 481 -16.28 4.95 -10.65
N PHE A 482 -16.66 4.12 -9.69
CA PHE A 482 -15.73 3.12 -9.14
C PHE A 482 -15.37 2.05 -10.19
N ASP A 483 -16.24 1.80 -11.16
CA ASP A 483 -15.96 0.91 -12.29
C ASP A 483 -14.89 1.49 -13.22
N ASP A 484 -14.90 2.81 -13.46
CA ASP A 484 -13.85 3.48 -14.22
C ASP A 484 -12.52 3.38 -13.49
N VAL A 485 -12.51 3.60 -12.17
CA VAL A 485 -11.31 3.46 -11.32
C VAL A 485 -10.75 2.04 -11.41
N ARG A 486 -11.58 1.01 -11.27
CA ARG A 486 -11.18 -0.39 -11.42
C ARG A 486 -10.65 -0.70 -12.83
N CYS A 487 -11.29 -0.16 -13.86
CA CYS A 487 -10.86 -0.34 -15.26
C CYS A 487 -9.48 0.28 -15.52
N ASN A 488 -9.25 1.49 -14.99
CA ASN A 488 -7.98 2.21 -15.10
C ASN A 488 -6.86 1.50 -14.33
N ALA A 489 -7.14 1.03 -13.12
CA ALA A 489 -6.17 0.30 -12.28
C ALA A 489 -5.94 -1.14 -12.74
N GLY A 490 -6.82 -1.62 -13.62
CA GLY A 490 -6.81 -2.95 -14.19
C GLY A 490 -5.44 -3.33 -14.71
N THR A 491 -4.98 -4.49 -14.29
CA THR A 491 -3.71 -5.09 -14.68
C THR A 491 -3.79 -5.68 -16.09
N LYS A 492 -3.90 -4.81 -17.09
CA LYS A 492 -3.94 -5.19 -18.52
C LYS A 492 -2.69 -5.96 -18.95
N ASP A 493 -1.57 -5.74 -18.24
CA ASP A 493 -0.29 -6.41 -18.52
C ASP A 493 -0.16 -7.82 -17.92
N LEU A 494 -1.03 -8.28 -17.01
CA LEU A 494 -0.91 -9.63 -16.43
C LEU A 494 -1.25 -10.78 -17.38
N ARG A 495 -1.84 -10.48 -18.55
CA ARG A 495 -2.05 -11.46 -19.63
C ARG A 495 -0.90 -11.49 -20.64
N LYS A 496 -0.03 -10.48 -20.62
CA LYS A 496 1.23 -10.58 -21.34
C LYS A 496 2.05 -11.57 -20.54
N GLN A 497 2.12 -12.82 -21.00
CA GLN A 497 3.30 -13.61 -20.70
C GLN A 497 4.50 -12.70 -20.97
N PRO A 498 5.57 -12.69 -20.15
CA PRO A 498 6.85 -12.33 -20.74
C PRO A 498 6.94 -13.23 -21.96
N ASP A 499 6.94 -12.63 -23.14
CA ASP A 499 7.28 -13.36 -24.33
C ASP A 499 8.66 -13.92 -23.99
N ILE A 500 8.72 -15.21 -23.64
CA ILE A 500 9.84 -16.05 -24.06
C ILE A 500 9.64 -16.21 -25.57
N GLY A 501 9.54 -15.07 -26.27
CA GLY A 501 9.88 -14.98 -27.64
C GLY A 501 11.28 -15.54 -27.64
N ARG A 502 11.44 -16.64 -28.37
CA ARG A 502 12.74 -17.04 -28.90
C ARG A 502 13.50 -15.74 -29.11
N TYR A 503 14.59 -15.56 -28.37
CA TYR A 503 15.63 -14.64 -28.80
C TYR A 503 16.07 -15.19 -30.17
N LYS A 504 15.35 -14.82 -31.23
CA LYS A 504 15.98 -14.59 -32.51
C LYS A 504 16.84 -13.38 -32.21
N ILE A 505 18.10 -13.64 -31.90
CA ILE A 505 19.17 -12.69 -32.07
C ILE A 505 19.03 -12.24 -33.54
N LEU A 506 18.34 -11.13 -33.75
CA LEU A 506 18.48 -10.34 -34.95
C LEU A 506 19.79 -9.61 -34.72
N ASP A 507 20.87 -10.27 -35.11
CA ASP A 507 22.18 -9.68 -35.25
C ASP A 507 22.07 -8.71 -36.44
N GLU A 508 21.51 -7.52 -36.20
CA GLU A 508 21.74 -6.40 -37.11
C GLU A 508 23.19 -5.99 -36.92
N MET A 509 24.08 -6.73 -37.60
CA MET A 509 25.43 -6.26 -37.88
C MET A 509 25.29 -4.94 -38.63
N THR A 510 25.40 -3.84 -37.88
CA THR A 510 25.70 -2.55 -38.48
C THR A 510 27.10 -2.70 -39.08
N LYS A 511 27.17 -2.98 -40.40
CA LYS A 511 28.43 -2.88 -41.15
C LYS A 511 28.84 -1.41 -41.15
N VAL A 512 29.53 -0.99 -40.09
CA VAL A 512 30.30 0.24 -40.11
C VAL A 512 31.47 -0.05 -41.04
N ASN A 513 31.35 0.38 -42.30
CA ASN A 513 32.48 0.39 -43.21
C ASN A 513 33.49 1.40 -42.66
N THR A 514 34.52 0.92 -41.97
CA THR A 514 35.66 1.74 -41.56
C THR A 514 36.35 2.26 -42.83
N VAL A 515 36.21 3.56 -43.10
CA VAL A 515 36.90 4.24 -44.21
C VAL A 515 38.33 4.50 -43.75
N PHE A 516 39.33 3.96 -44.43
CA PHE A 516 40.73 4.28 -44.15
C PHE A 516 41.12 5.54 -44.93
N ASP A 517 41.80 6.48 -44.27
CA ASP A 517 42.10 7.82 -44.81
C ASP A 517 43.61 8.07 -44.99
N GLY A 518 44.46 7.09 -44.71
CA GLY A 518 45.90 7.15 -44.98
C GLY A 518 46.57 5.77 -45.05
N GLU A 519 47.77 5.73 -45.62
CA GLU A 519 48.61 4.52 -45.70
C GLU A 519 49.99 4.82 -45.11
N ALA A 520 50.58 3.84 -44.44
CA ALA A 520 51.94 3.92 -43.92
C ALA A 520 52.67 2.58 -44.11
N GLN A 521 53.98 2.64 -44.33
CA GLN A 521 54.83 1.46 -44.37
C GLN A 521 55.37 1.17 -42.97
N ASP A 522 55.25 -0.07 -42.55
CA ASP A 522 55.81 -0.50 -41.28
C ASP A 522 57.34 -0.60 -41.38
N PRO A 523 58.09 0.09 -40.50
CA PRO A 523 59.54 0.19 -40.61
C PRO A 523 60.28 -1.11 -40.25
N ILE A 524 59.59 -2.11 -39.68
CA ILE A 524 60.18 -3.39 -39.27
C ILE A 524 59.91 -4.48 -40.32
N THR A 525 58.68 -4.55 -40.82
CA THR A 525 58.23 -5.58 -41.76
C THR A 525 58.27 -5.13 -43.22
N GLY A 526 58.35 -3.81 -43.48
CA GLY A 526 58.30 -3.24 -44.82
C GLY A 526 56.91 -3.32 -45.48
N MET A 527 55.90 -3.87 -44.82
CA MET A 527 54.55 -4.02 -45.35
C MET A 527 53.75 -2.72 -45.21
N ILE A 528 52.85 -2.47 -46.15
CA ILE A 528 51.98 -1.28 -46.14
C ILE A 528 50.70 -1.62 -45.40
N TYR A 529 50.29 -0.74 -44.48
CA TYR A 529 48.99 -0.79 -43.82
C TYR A 529 48.21 0.51 -44.04
N GLU A 530 46.90 0.37 -44.14
CA GLU A 530 45.97 1.48 -44.18
C GLU A 530 45.53 1.81 -42.75
N TYR A 531 45.35 3.09 -42.44
CA TYR A 531 44.89 3.56 -41.13
C TYR A 531 43.75 4.57 -41.25
N ASN A 532 42.96 4.70 -40.19
CA ASN A 532 41.99 5.77 -40.01
C ASN A 532 42.47 6.73 -38.91
N SER A 533 42.71 7.99 -39.26
CA SER A 533 43.26 9.01 -38.37
C SER A 533 42.36 9.37 -37.18
N LYS A 534 41.04 9.15 -37.29
CA LYS A 534 40.04 9.48 -36.26
C LYS A 534 39.73 8.32 -35.32
N SER A 535 39.63 7.09 -35.83
CA SER A 535 39.28 5.91 -35.02
C SER A 535 40.50 5.12 -34.54
N GLY A 536 41.67 5.34 -35.15
CA GLY A 536 42.90 4.59 -34.85
C GLY A 536 42.92 3.18 -35.42
N ALA A 537 41.89 2.77 -36.18
CA ALA A 537 41.85 1.46 -36.83
C ALA A 537 42.97 1.34 -37.87
N ARG A 538 43.62 0.17 -37.94
CA ARG A 538 44.69 -0.16 -38.90
C ARG A 538 44.43 -1.52 -39.52
N ARG A 539 44.69 -1.69 -40.82
CA ARG A 539 44.68 -2.99 -41.48
C ARG A 539 45.84 -3.12 -42.47
N TRP A 540 46.44 -4.29 -42.54
CA TRP A 540 47.48 -4.60 -43.53
C TRP A 540 46.87 -4.73 -44.92
N LYS A 541 47.60 -4.30 -45.94
CA LYS A 541 47.19 -4.44 -47.34
C LYS A 541 47.66 -5.80 -47.84
N ASP A 542 46.72 -6.73 -48.05
CA ASP A 542 47.04 -8.10 -48.50
C ASP A 542 47.67 -8.09 -49.90
N THR A 543 48.98 -8.35 -49.98
CA THR A 543 49.65 -8.78 -51.22
C THR A 543 49.57 -10.31 -51.32
N GLN A 544 48.72 -10.83 -52.21
CA GLN A 544 48.56 -12.27 -52.42
C GLN A 544 49.82 -12.93 -52.99
N GLN A 545 50.32 -13.97 -52.32
CA GLN A 545 50.95 -15.14 -52.95
C GLN A 545 50.53 -16.42 -52.19
N PRO A 546 50.22 -17.54 -52.89
CA PRO A 546 49.69 -18.75 -52.27
C PRO A 546 50.79 -19.71 -51.82
N ILE A 547 50.62 -20.38 -50.67
CA ILE A 547 51.37 -21.58 -50.28
C ILE A 547 50.39 -22.67 -49.84
N GLU A 548 50.67 -23.88 -50.30
CA GLU A 548 49.84 -25.07 -50.38
C GLU A 548 49.54 -25.82 -49.06
N THR A 549 48.48 -26.62 -49.15
CA THR A 549 47.89 -27.65 -48.28
C THR A 549 48.80 -28.57 -47.45
N ARG A 550 48.28 -29.05 -46.30
CA ARG A 550 48.25 -30.49 -45.92
C ARG A 550 47.22 -30.84 -44.83
N GLN A 551 46.69 -32.06 -44.95
CA GLN A 551 45.55 -32.67 -44.26
C GLN A 551 45.90 -33.40 -42.94
N ALA A 552 44.87 -33.49 -42.08
CA ALA A 552 44.37 -34.60 -41.22
C ALA A 552 45.30 -35.42 -40.28
N GLY A 553 44.84 -35.56 -39.03
CA GLY A 553 45.20 -36.67 -38.13
C GLY A 553 44.96 -36.40 -36.64
N GLU A 554 43.82 -36.85 -36.10
CA GLU A 554 43.61 -37.18 -34.66
C GLU A 554 44.18 -38.59 -34.36
N PRO A 555 44.14 -39.12 -33.11
CA PRO A 555 44.42 -38.55 -31.78
C PRO A 555 45.29 -39.50 -30.91
N MET A 556 45.92 -39.03 -29.81
CA MET A 556 46.26 -39.87 -28.64
C MET A 556 46.58 -38.99 -27.41
N GLY A 557 45.94 -39.28 -26.27
CA GLY A 557 46.45 -38.88 -24.94
C GLY A 557 47.34 -39.98 -24.35
N PRO A 558 47.55 -40.06 -23.02
CA PRO A 558 47.72 -39.00 -22.02
C PRO A 558 49.08 -39.15 -21.26
N ALA A 559 49.35 -38.24 -20.32
CA ALA A 559 50.03 -38.45 -19.02
C ALA A 559 51.25 -37.56 -18.68
N ALA A 560 51.15 -37.02 -17.45
CA ALA A 560 52.16 -36.90 -16.40
C ALA A 560 53.21 -35.76 -16.40
N GLU A 561 53.14 -35.02 -15.28
CA GLU A 561 54.14 -34.16 -14.64
C GLU A 561 55.51 -34.84 -14.44
N LYS A 562 56.63 -34.10 -14.56
CA LYS A 562 57.36 -33.44 -13.45
C LYS A 562 58.77 -32.95 -13.84
N ASP A 563 59.11 -31.77 -13.31
CA ASP A 563 60.40 -31.34 -12.74
C ASP A 563 61.68 -31.08 -13.58
N MET A 564 62.14 -29.82 -13.46
CA MET A 564 63.41 -29.37 -12.84
C MET A 564 64.58 -28.79 -13.69
N GLN A 565 65.15 -27.72 -13.09
CA GLN A 565 66.50 -27.10 -13.19
C GLN A 565 66.77 -26.10 -14.34
N GLY A 566 67.34 -24.89 -14.15
CA GLY A 566 67.77 -24.13 -12.97
C GLY A 566 68.95 -23.15 -13.27
N LYS A 567 68.85 -21.90 -12.75
CA LYS A 567 69.92 -20.92 -12.36
C LYS A 567 70.70 -20.08 -13.43
N PRO A 568 71.46 -19.01 -13.04
CA PRO A 568 71.19 -17.92 -12.06
C PRO A 568 71.75 -16.51 -12.46
N ARG A 569 71.45 -15.45 -11.66
CA ARG A 569 72.26 -14.25 -11.26
C ARG A 569 71.29 -13.10 -10.92
N GLY A 570 71.37 -12.28 -9.86
CA GLY A 570 72.23 -12.12 -8.68
C GLY A 570 71.64 -11.01 -7.78
N THR A 571 71.86 -11.09 -6.47
CA THR A 571 71.63 -10.05 -5.41
C THR A 571 72.88 -9.15 -5.25
N PRO A 572 72.93 -8.00 -4.50
CA PRO A 572 72.28 -7.70 -3.18
C PRO A 572 71.79 -6.23 -2.99
N ASN A 573 71.05 -5.80 -1.95
CA ASN A 573 71.45 -5.68 -0.55
C ASN A 573 70.29 -5.17 0.36
N LYS A 574 70.10 -5.84 1.52
CA LYS A 574 69.95 -5.38 2.95
C LYS A 574 68.94 -4.27 3.31
N ARG A 575 68.24 -4.24 4.46
CA ARG A 575 68.10 -5.01 5.74
C ARG A 575 66.91 -4.33 6.50
N GLU A 576 65.88 -5.01 7.04
CA GLU A 576 65.71 -5.47 8.46
C GLU A 576 66.30 -4.55 9.56
N LYS A 577 65.73 -4.25 10.75
CA LYS A 577 64.68 -4.84 11.62
C LYS A 577 64.49 -3.91 12.87
N THR A 578 63.25 -3.78 13.39
CA THR A 578 62.73 -3.68 14.82
C THR A 578 63.53 -3.03 15.99
N PRO A 579 63.00 -2.91 17.24
CA PRO A 579 61.72 -2.40 17.80
C PRO A 579 61.94 -1.45 19.03
N ASN A 580 60.89 -0.86 19.66
CA ASN A 580 60.73 -0.84 21.13
C ASN A 580 59.48 -0.10 21.68
N ASN A 581 59.03 -0.61 22.84
CA ASN A 581 57.99 -0.14 23.77
C ASN A 581 58.29 1.21 24.45
N THR A 582 57.24 1.95 24.87
CA THR A 582 57.00 2.37 26.27
C THR A 582 55.60 2.98 26.47
N ALA A 583 55.08 2.83 27.69
CA ALA A 583 53.69 2.99 28.11
C ALA A 583 53.36 4.35 28.80
N LYS A 584 52.06 4.68 28.91
CA LYS A 584 51.29 5.06 30.13
C LYS A 584 49.85 5.52 29.80
N GLU A 585 48.81 4.82 30.29
CA GLU A 585 47.83 5.17 31.38
C GLU A 585 46.74 6.20 30.95
N GLY A 586 45.41 6.09 31.17
CA GLY A 586 44.43 5.14 31.76
C GLY A 586 43.10 5.30 30.96
N GLN A 587 41.91 4.72 31.24
CA GLN A 587 41.23 4.20 32.42
C GLN A 587 40.10 3.25 31.97
N GLU A 588 39.92 2.19 32.75
CA GLU A 588 38.71 1.42 33.11
C GLU A 588 37.74 0.84 32.07
N ALA A 589 37.64 -0.49 32.13
CA ALA A 589 36.61 -1.34 31.55
C ALA A 589 35.59 -1.77 32.62
N SER A 590 34.32 -1.94 32.25
CA SER A 590 33.39 -2.78 33.01
C SER A 590 32.54 -3.62 32.06
N THR A 591 32.71 -4.94 32.17
CA THR A 591 31.84 -5.99 31.64
C THR A 591 30.60 -6.13 32.52
N SER A 592 29.44 -6.42 31.93
CA SER A 592 28.32 -7.02 32.69
C SER A 592 27.41 -7.89 31.81
N LYS A 593 27.00 -9.01 32.42
CA LYS A 593 25.95 -9.94 32.03
C LYS A 593 25.26 -10.37 33.35
N PRO A 594 24.07 -10.98 33.33
CA PRO A 594 22.75 -10.34 33.49
C PRO A 594 22.11 -10.59 34.87
N ALA A 595 21.10 -9.79 35.26
CA ALA A 595 20.28 -10.03 36.45
C ALA A 595 18.76 -9.83 36.19
N THR A 596 17.99 -10.76 36.76
CA THR A 596 16.54 -10.99 36.76
C THR A 596 15.74 -9.86 37.43
N PRO A 597 14.49 -9.56 37.03
CA PRO A 597 13.72 -8.46 37.62
C PRO A 597 12.96 -8.86 38.89
N ASN A 598 13.14 -8.05 39.94
CA ASN A 598 12.45 -8.20 41.22
C ASN A 598 11.18 -7.33 41.28
N ARG A 599 10.15 -7.93 41.90
CA ARG A 599 8.77 -7.51 42.06
C ARG A 599 8.64 -6.60 43.29
N LEU A 600 8.06 -5.40 43.15
CA LEU A 600 7.73 -4.54 44.30
C LEU A 600 6.28 -4.79 44.74
N LYS A 601 6.13 -5.15 46.03
CA LYS A 601 4.88 -5.27 46.78
C LYS A 601 4.69 -4.02 47.65
N THR A 602 3.42 -3.71 47.86
CA THR A 602 2.78 -2.82 48.85
C THR A 602 3.34 -2.91 50.27
N PRO A 603 3.22 -1.84 51.08
CA PRO A 603 3.31 -1.95 52.53
C PRO A 603 1.91 -1.90 53.18
N ASN A 604 1.68 -2.81 54.12
CA ASN A 604 0.65 -2.72 55.15
C ASN A 604 1.28 -3.26 56.46
N GLN A 605 1.16 -2.53 57.55
CA GLN A 605 1.26 -3.01 58.94
C GLN A 605 0.20 -2.20 59.74
N THR A 606 -0.91 -2.79 60.21
CA THR A 606 -1.12 -3.46 61.52
C THR A 606 -0.69 -2.61 62.72
N SER A 607 -1.43 -2.43 63.82
CA SER A 607 -2.72 -2.94 64.33
C SER A 607 -2.87 -2.38 65.75
N THR A 608 -4.08 -2.06 66.23
CA THR A 608 -4.37 -2.08 67.68
C THR A 608 -5.85 -2.35 67.96
N THR A 609 -6.05 -3.38 68.79
CA THR A 609 -7.07 -3.59 69.84
C THR A 609 -8.54 -3.79 69.49
N MET A 610 -9.02 -4.96 69.93
CA MET A 610 -10.42 -5.32 70.15
C MET A 610 -11.03 -4.50 71.31
N GLU A 611 -12.33 -4.20 71.23
CA GLU A 611 -13.20 -4.15 72.42
C GLU A 611 -14.67 -4.40 72.03
N ASN A 612 -15.35 -5.18 72.88
CA ASN A 612 -16.76 -5.59 72.82
C ASN A 612 -17.68 -4.50 73.39
N GLY A 613 -18.94 -4.41 72.92
CA GLY A 613 -20.03 -3.82 73.73
C GLY A 613 -21.29 -3.31 73.00
N LYS A 614 -22.34 -4.15 73.01
CA LYS A 614 -23.80 -3.89 73.31
C LYS A 614 -24.41 -2.50 72.96
N GLU A 615 -25.43 -2.40 72.09
CA GLU A 615 -26.90 -2.67 72.22
C GLU A 615 -27.69 -1.35 72.15
N SER A 616 -28.60 -1.21 71.16
CA SER A 616 -30.01 -0.86 71.39
C SER A 616 -30.84 -0.84 70.08
N THR A 617 -31.78 -1.78 70.00
CA THR A 617 -33.16 -1.77 69.44
C THR A 617 -33.69 -0.47 68.79
N VAL A 618 -34.48 -0.47 67.71
CA VAL A 618 -35.92 -0.88 67.62
C VAL A 618 -36.39 -1.02 66.14
N ARG A 619 -37.03 -2.17 65.82
CA ARG A 619 -38.22 -2.50 64.95
C ARG A 619 -38.66 -1.55 63.79
N ARG A 620 -39.31 -1.95 62.69
CA ARG A 620 -39.72 -3.20 61.97
C ARG A 620 -40.33 -2.73 60.62
N ALA A 621 -40.26 -3.59 59.59
CA ALA A 621 -40.82 -3.50 58.22
C ALA A 621 -42.39 -3.54 58.16
N PRO A 622 -43.12 -3.77 57.03
CA PRO A 622 -42.77 -3.95 55.59
C PRO A 622 -43.76 -3.31 54.54
N SER A 623 -43.47 -3.50 53.23
CA SER A 623 -44.30 -3.30 52.00
C SER A 623 -45.67 -4.07 52.03
N PRO A 624 -46.66 -3.97 51.08
CA PRO A 624 -46.51 -4.19 49.61
C PRO A 624 -47.63 -3.71 48.60
N LEU A 625 -47.44 -4.04 47.31
CA LEU A 625 -48.42 -4.47 46.26
C LEU A 625 -49.32 -3.49 45.44
N SER A 626 -49.52 -3.93 44.19
CA SER A 626 -50.16 -3.39 42.98
C SER A 626 -51.70 -3.34 42.98
N PRO A 627 -52.34 -2.83 41.90
CA PRO A 627 -53.43 -3.61 41.28
C PRO A 627 -53.55 -3.55 39.74
N LYS A 628 -54.18 -4.59 39.17
CA LYS A 628 -54.74 -4.71 37.80
C LYS A 628 -56.27 -4.88 37.89
N ARG A 629 -57.06 -4.29 36.97
CA ARG A 629 -58.10 -4.96 36.12
C ARG A 629 -58.88 -3.99 35.18
N SER A 630 -59.36 -4.58 34.07
CA SER A 630 -59.91 -4.10 32.78
C SER A 630 -61.41 -3.66 32.79
N PRO A 631 -62.13 -3.27 31.68
CA PRO A 631 -62.35 -4.05 30.43
C PRO A 631 -62.61 -3.30 29.07
N LYS A 632 -62.55 -4.11 27.97
CA LYS A 632 -63.16 -4.07 26.60
C LYS A 632 -63.79 -2.78 26.02
N VAL A 633 -63.52 -2.52 24.73
CA VAL A 633 -64.48 -2.34 23.59
C VAL A 633 -63.70 -2.12 22.26
N ALA A 634 -64.10 -2.80 21.19
CA ALA A 634 -63.79 -2.51 19.77
C ALA A 634 -65.11 -2.01 19.12
N PRO A 635 -65.18 -1.31 17.94
CA PRO A 635 -64.76 -1.90 16.64
C PRO A 635 -64.49 -0.94 15.44
N LYS A 636 -64.25 -1.56 14.26
CA LYS A 636 -64.62 -1.17 12.86
C LYS A 636 -63.61 -0.48 11.92
N THR A 637 -63.15 -1.28 10.95
CA THR A 637 -62.94 -0.96 9.51
C THR A 637 -64.25 -0.63 8.79
N PRO A 638 -64.20 0.11 7.65
CA PRO A 638 -64.36 -0.47 6.30
C PRO A 638 -63.30 0.10 5.31
N LEU A 639 -62.66 -0.63 4.39
CA LEU A 639 -63.09 -1.27 3.12
C LEU A 639 -63.79 -0.35 2.08
N THR A 640 -63.03 -0.11 0.99
CA THR A 640 -63.35 -0.07 -0.46
C THR A 640 -64.15 1.06 -1.12
N SER A 641 -63.50 1.61 -2.15
CA SER A 641 -63.92 1.88 -3.55
C SER A 641 -63.49 3.30 -3.93
N THR A 642 -62.73 3.55 -4.99
CA THR A 642 -62.70 3.00 -6.36
C THR A 642 -61.30 2.94 -6.95
#